data_AF-A0A8S9IU82-F1
#
_entry.id   AF-A0A8S9IU82-F1
#
_cell.length_a   1.000
_cell.length_b   1.000
_cell.length_c   1.000
_cell.angle_alpha   90.00
_cell.angle_beta   90.00
_cell.angle_gamma   90.00
#
_symmetry.space_group_name_H-M   'P 1'
#
loop_
_entity.id
_entity.type
_entity.pdbx_description
1 polymer ?
#
loop_
_entity_poly.entity_id
_entity_poly.type
_entity_poly.pdbx_seq_one_letter_code
_entity_poly.pdbx_strand_id
1 'polypeptide(L)'
;MRSNCCSLALRLSLVLGLFFVSCDGFASNEVGALRRFKEAIYEDPLLVMSNWNDPNSHPCAWTGVTCSPSKDHVIKINISASSIKGFLAPELCQITYLEELILHGNLLLGTIPKEIGKLKNLKILDLGNNHLMGPIPAEIGSLSSIMIINLQSNGLTGKLPPEIGNLKYLKELHIDRNRLQGSLLAAGPSGYPSKLFSSNSSANSAGLCKSSLLKVADFSYNFFVGNIPKCLEHLPRASFQGNCMQNKDLKHRPSSQCGNAQLVKTHESPSSPPKHQSADIVAKHHKTSRPKWLLALEIVTGSMVGLFCLVALFSAVHRWKNRPSLIIPWKKSSSVKEKFTVYVDSEMLKDVSRFTRQELEVACEDFSNIIGLSADSQVYKGTMKGGPEIAVISLCVKEEDWTGYLELYFQREVADLARLNHENAGKLLGYCKETSPFARMLVFEYASNGTLYEHLHYGEAALVSWARRMKIVIGIARGLKYLHMELDPPFTISELSSNAIYLTEDFTPKLVDFECWKTILARSEKNLRNINSEGAVCVLPNAMESRYLDVSGNIYAFGVLLLEIVSGRPPFCKDRGFLIEWAKEYLETPEAMGSLVDPELKHFNQEELETVCEVARQCLNRDPNNNSNNNNKPSVQELCETLESRISLSISAELRSSSLAWAELALDS
;
A
#
# COMPACT_ATOMS: atom_id res chain seq x y z
N MET A 1 -1.75 43.34 -53.96
CA MET A 1 -2.98 43.20 -54.77
C MET A 1 -3.62 41.86 -54.45
N ARG A 2 -4.90 41.88 -54.08
CA ARG A 2 -5.76 40.70 -53.91
C ARG A 2 -6.04 40.02 -55.26
N SER A 3 -6.42 38.75 -55.17
CA SER A 3 -7.36 38.02 -56.05
C SER A 3 -6.80 37.38 -57.32
N ASN A 4 -6.68 36.04 -57.31
CA ASN A 4 -7.43 35.12 -58.17
C ASN A 4 -6.72 33.76 -58.26
N CYS A 5 -7.13 32.80 -57.44
CA CYS A 5 -6.95 31.37 -57.74
C CYS A 5 -8.01 30.54 -57.00
N CYS A 6 -9.28 30.80 -57.30
CA CYS A 6 -10.43 30.04 -56.79
C CYS A 6 -11.40 29.81 -57.97
N SER A 7 -11.12 28.86 -58.86
CA SER A 7 -12.10 28.38 -59.86
C SER A 7 -11.61 27.15 -60.67
N LEU A 8 -11.16 26.06 -60.02
CA LEU A 8 -11.07 24.77 -60.74
C LEU A 8 -11.18 23.50 -59.88
N ALA A 9 -11.63 23.59 -58.62
CA ALA A 9 -11.88 22.43 -57.77
C ALA A 9 -13.33 22.34 -57.27
N LEU A 10 -14.28 22.98 -57.97
CA LEU A 10 -15.70 23.04 -57.59
C LEU A 10 -16.63 22.22 -58.52
N ARG A 11 -16.10 21.19 -59.18
CA ARG A 11 -16.89 20.27 -60.01
C ARG A 11 -16.59 18.79 -59.77
N LEU A 12 -16.34 18.43 -58.52
CA LEU A 12 -16.37 17.04 -58.05
C LEU A 12 -17.13 16.91 -56.71
N SER A 13 -18.15 17.74 -56.49
CA SER A 13 -18.94 17.78 -55.25
C SER A 13 -20.43 17.45 -55.43
N LEU A 14 -20.83 16.81 -56.53
CA LEU A 14 -22.14 16.20 -56.67
C LEU A 14 -21.96 14.80 -57.23
N VAL A 15 -22.03 13.78 -56.37
CA VAL A 15 -22.57 12.41 -56.62
C VAL A 15 -22.30 11.43 -55.46
N LEU A 16 -21.46 11.75 -54.46
CA LEU A 16 -21.34 10.90 -53.25
C LEU A 16 -22.02 11.55 -52.04
N GLY A 17 -23.33 11.74 -52.15
CA GLY A 17 -24.22 11.87 -51.01
C GLY A 17 -24.71 10.49 -50.59
N LEU A 18 -23.90 9.73 -49.85
CA LEU A 18 -24.35 8.53 -49.13
C LEU A 18 -23.53 8.42 -47.83
N PHE A 19 -24.19 8.73 -46.71
CA PHE A 19 -23.83 8.39 -45.33
C PHE A 19 -22.42 8.72 -44.85
N PHE A 20 -22.20 9.97 -44.43
CA PHE A 20 -21.35 10.16 -43.25
C PHE A 20 -22.10 9.56 -42.06
N VAL A 21 -21.87 8.27 -41.79
CA VAL A 21 -22.05 7.73 -40.46
C VAL A 21 -21.09 8.52 -39.59
N SER A 22 -21.61 9.43 -38.76
CA SER A 22 -20.90 9.86 -37.57
C SER A 22 -20.47 8.58 -36.86
N CYS A 23 -19.17 8.30 -36.82
CA CYS A 23 -18.69 7.27 -35.92
C CYS A 23 -18.90 7.85 -34.52
N ASP A 24 -20.04 7.52 -33.90
CA ASP A 24 -20.35 7.89 -32.53
C ASP A 24 -19.27 7.26 -31.64
N GLY A 25 -18.25 8.05 -31.31
CA GLY A 25 -17.19 7.63 -30.42
C GLY A 25 -17.78 7.34 -29.05
N PHE A 26 -17.50 6.15 -28.51
CA PHE A 26 -17.87 5.78 -27.14
C PHE A 26 -17.32 6.80 -26.14
N ALA A 27 -18.03 7.03 -25.04
CA ALA A 27 -17.61 8.01 -24.04
C ALA A 27 -16.23 7.62 -23.45
N SER A 28 -15.18 8.38 -23.82
CA SER A 28 -13.77 8.05 -23.49
C SER A 28 -13.50 7.86 -21.98
N ASN A 29 -14.28 8.52 -21.14
CA ASN A 29 -14.27 8.40 -19.69
C ASN A 29 -14.75 7.02 -19.20
N GLU A 30 -15.72 6.40 -19.86
CA GLU A 30 -16.23 5.07 -19.47
C GLU A 30 -15.22 3.96 -19.79
N VAL A 31 -14.56 4.05 -20.96
CA VAL A 31 -13.46 3.14 -21.32
C VAL A 31 -12.31 3.26 -20.31
N GLY A 32 -11.95 4.49 -19.96
CA GLY A 32 -10.94 4.76 -18.94
C GLY A 32 -11.33 4.18 -17.58
N ALA A 33 -12.57 4.37 -17.14
CA ALA A 33 -13.09 3.84 -15.89
C ALA A 33 -13.04 2.31 -15.81
N LEU A 34 -13.45 1.61 -16.87
CA LEU A 34 -13.36 0.15 -16.96
C LEU A 34 -11.90 -0.34 -16.92
N ARG A 35 -10.99 0.37 -17.59
CA ARG A 35 -9.56 0.04 -17.57
C ARG A 35 -8.95 0.23 -16.17
N ARG A 36 -9.27 1.32 -15.49
CA ARG A 36 -8.86 1.55 -14.09
C ARG A 36 -9.41 0.51 -13.14
N PHE A 37 -10.65 0.06 -13.37
CA PHE A 37 -11.21 -1.04 -12.62
C PHE A 37 -10.44 -2.35 -12.88
N LYS A 38 -10.10 -2.66 -14.14
CA LYS A 38 -9.24 -3.81 -14.47
C LYS A 38 -7.86 -3.71 -13.80
N GLU A 39 -7.24 -2.53 -13.78
CA GLU A 39 -5.96 -2.29 -13.10
C GLU A 39 -6.04 -2.52 -11.58
N ALA A 40 -7.21 -2.28 -10.97
CA ALA A 40 -7.45 -2.57 -9.56
C ALA A 40 -7.65 -4.07 -9.26
N ILE A 41 -7.79 -4.92 -10.29
CA ILE A 41 -7.87 -6.38 -10.16
C ILE A 41 -6.48 -6.99 -10.38
N TYR A 42 -5.86 -7.45 -9.30
CA TYR A 42 -4.51 -8.04 -9.33
C TYR A 42 -4.51 -9.55 -9.56
N GLU A 43 -5.67 -10.22 -9.47
CA GLU A 43 -5.81 -11.65 -9.77
C GLU A 43 -7.13 -11.93 -10.49
N ASP A 44 -7.05 -12.64 -11.61
CA ASP A 44 -8.17 -12.99 -12.47
C ASP A 44 -8.00 -14.44 -12.95
N PRO A 45 -8.26 -15.43 -12.07
CA PRO A 45 -7.89 -16.83 -12.32
C PRO A 45 -8.67 -17.46 -13.47
N LEU A 46 -9.87 -16.95 -13.77
CA LEU A 46 -10.69 -17.41 -14.89
C LEU A 46 -10.51 -16.54 -16.15
N LEU A 47 -9.57 -15.58 -16.12
CA LEU A 47 -9.28 -14.68 -17.23
C LEU A 47 -10.51 -13.95 -17.78
N VAL A 48 -11.49 -13.65 -16.90
CA VAL A 48 -12.79 -13.09 -17.31
C VAL A 48 -12.66 -11.66 -17.83
N MET A 49 -11.58 -10.95 -17.51
CA MET A 49 -11.31 -9.62 -18.06
C MET A 49 -10.14 -9.60 -19.03
N SER A 50 -9.79 -10.74 -19.64
CA SER A 50 -8.69 -10.85 -20.60
C SER A 50 -8.88 -9.95 -21.83
N ASN A 51 -10.12 -9.75 -22.28
CA ASN A 51 -10.46 -8.92 -23.45
C ASN A 51 -10.72 -7.43 -23.14
N TRP A 52 -10.54 -6.99 -21.89
CA TRP A 52 -10.70 -5.57 -21.50
C TRP A 52 -9.50 -4.68 -21.92
N ASN A 53 -8.55 -5.25 -22.67
CA ASN A 53 -7.27 -4.64 -23.00
C ASN A 53 -7.13 -4.26 -24.49
N ASP A 54 -8.10 -4.58 -25.33
CA ASP A 54 -8.01 -4.29 -26.77
C ASP A 54 -8.39 -2.81 -27.03
N PRO A 55 -7.42 -1.94 -27.38
CA PRO A 55 -7.67 -0.52 -27.59
C PRO A 55 -8.52 -0.23 -28.83
N ASN A 56 -8.68 -1.21 -29.72
CA ASN A 56 -9.50 -1.12 -30.92
C ASN A 56 -10.87 -1.79 -30.75
N SER A 57 -11.10 -2.48 -29.62
CA SER A 57 -12.36 -3.16 -29.34
C SER A 57 -13.31 -2.27 -28.56
N HIS A 58 -14.56 -2.24 -29.03
CA HIS A 58 -15.63 -1.53 -28.36
C HIS A 58 -15.93 -2.17 -27.01
N PRO A 59 -16.09 -1.42 -25.90
CA PRO A 59 -16.30 -2.00 -24.57
C PRO A 59 -17.48 -2.96 -24.48
N CYS A 60 -18.47 -2.80 -25.37
CA CYS A 60 -19.63 -3.69 -25.47
C CYS A 60 -19.29 -5.12 -25.92
N ALA A 61 -18.08 -5.36 -26.45
CA ALA A 61 -17.56 -6.68 -26.78
C ALA A 61 -16.75 -7.29 -25.64
N TRP A 62 -16.54 -6.55 -24.54
CA TRP A 62 -15.79 -7.05 -23.40
C TRP A 62 -16.63 -7.98 -22.54
N THR A 63 -15.99 -9.02 -22.02
CA THR A 63 -16.67 -10.05 -21.24
C THR A 63 -17.26 -9.43 -19.99
N GLY A 64 -18.55 -9.71 -19.74
CA GLY A 64 -19.27 -9.16 -18.61
C GLY A 64 -19.71 -7.71 -18.76
N VAL A 65 -19.42 -7.02 -19.87
CA VAL A 65 -19.87 -5.66 -20.14
C VAL A 65 -21.08 -5.69 -21.08
N THR A 66 -22.11 -4.91 -20.76
CA THR A 66 -23.29 -4.74 -21.60
C THR A 66 -23.58 -3.25 -21.76
N CYS A 67 -23.84 -2.84 -23.00
CA CYS A 67 -24.08 -1.46 -23.36
C CYS A 67 -25.56 -1.17 -23.64
N SER A 68 -25.89 0.12 -23.69
CA SER A 68 -27.15 0.66 -24.17
C SER A 68 -27.51 0.12 -25.58
N PRO A 69 -28.80 0.16 -25.98
CA PRO A 69 -29.21 -0.21 -27.33
C PRO A 69 -28.51 0.59 -28.45
N SER A 70 -28.17 1.85 -28.17
CA SER A 70 -27.38 2.74 -29.03
C SER A 70 -25.87 2.40 -29.06
N LYS A 71 -25.40 1.51 -28.18
CA LYS A 71 -24.00 1.10 -28.02
C LYS A 71 -23.04 2.25 -27.69
N ASP A 72 -23.53 3.31 -27.06
CA ASP A 72 -22.77 4.52 -26.70
C ASP A 72 -22.36 4.56 -25.22
N HIS A 73 -23.02 3.78 -24.36
CA HIS A 73 -22.83 3.79 -22.91
C HIS A 73 -22.84 2.38 -22.32
N VAL A 74 -22.03 2.15 -21.28
CA VAL A 74 -22.08 0.94 -20.45
C VAL A 74 -23.23 1.04 -19.46
N ILE A 75 -24.15 0.08 -19.53
CA ILE A 75 -25.32 0.02 -18.63
C ILE A 75 -25.24 -1.13 -17.64
N LYS A 76 -24.43 -2.16 -17.91
CA LYS A 76 -24.29 -3.30 -17.00
C LYS A 76 -22.89 -3.88 -17.01
N ILE A 77 -22.41 -4.19 -15.82
CA ILE A 77 -21.15 -4.91 -15.58
C ILE A 77 -21.50 -6.11 -14.70
N ASN A 78 -21.26 -7.32 -15.22
CA ASN A 78 -21.45 -8.57 -14.51
C ASN A 78 -20.26 -9.50 -14.72
N ILE A 79 -19.47 -9.65 -13.67
CA ILE A 79 -18.29 -10.52 -13.58
C ILE A 79 -18.31 -11.28 -12.24
N SER A 80 -19.51 -11.75 -11.88
CA SER A 80 -19.75 -12.50 -10.65
C SER A 80 -19.10 -13.89 -10.67
N ALA A 81 -18.90 -14.47 -9.48
CA ALA A 81 -18.47 -15.85 -9.28
C ALA A 81 -17.20 -16.23 -10.06
N SER A 82 -16.27 -15.27 -10.19
CA SER A 82 -15.08 -15.39 -11.02
C SER A 82 -13.78 -15.54 -10.22
N SER A 83 -13.89 -15.63 -8.89
CA SER A 83 -12.75 -15.74 -7.94
C SER A 83 -11.70 -14.64 -8.11
N ILE A 84 -12.08 -13.50 -8.69
CA ILE A 84 -11.14 -12.40 -8.92
C ILE A 84 -10.75 -11.76 -7.59
N LYS A 85 -9.48 -11.36 -7.47
CA LYS A 85 -8.97 -10.59 -6.33
C LYS A 85 -8.57 -9.19 -6.77
N GLY A 86 -8.97 -8.20 -5.98
CA GLY A 86 -8.78 -6.80 -6.35
C GLY A 86 -9.57 -5.83 -5.48
N PHE A 87 -9.75 -4.63 -5.98
CA PHE A 87 -10.45 -3.54 -5.28
C PHE A 87 -11.52 -2.91 -6.16
N LEU A 88 -12.51 -2.30 -5.52
CA LEU A 88 -13.47 -1.42 -6.20
C LEU A 88 -12.80 -0.07 -6.49
N ALA A 89 -12.27 0.10 -7.71
CA ALA A 89 -11.69 1.37 -8.14
C ALA A 89 -12.73 2.51 -8.06
N PRO A 90 -12.43 3.66 -7.41
CA PRO A 90 -13.34 4.80 -7.38
C PRO A 90 -13.75 5.30 -8.77
N GLU A 91 -12.87 5.16 -9.76
CA GLU A 91 -13.08 5.53 -11.15
C GLU A 91 -14.19 4.72 -11.83
N LEU A 92 -14.48 3.50 -11.38
CA LEU A 92 -15.63 2.73 -11.86
C LEU A 92 -16.94 3.52 -11.71
N CYS A 93 -17.00 4.41 -10.72
CA CYS A 93 -18.15 5.28 -10.47
C CYS A 93 -18.27 6.47 -11.44
N GLN A 94 -17.37 6.59 -12.44
CA GLN A 94 -17.47 7.55 -13.54
C GLN A 94 -18.40 7.06 -14.67
N ILE A 95 -18.79 5.78 -14.67
CA ILE A 95 -19.73 5.19 -15.63
C ILE A 95 -21.16 5.56 -15.21
N THR A 96 -21.54 6.82 -15.38
CA THR A 96 -22.77 7.38 -14.81
C THR A 96 -24.07 6.78 -15.36
N TYR A 97 -24.01 6.10 -16.50
CA TYR A 97 -25.13 5.40 -17.13
C TYR A 97 -25.31 3.96 -16.62
N LEU A 98 -24.43 3.49 -15.73
CA LEU A 98 -24.49 2.13 -15.20
C LEU A 98 -25.79 1.90 -14.43
N GLU A 99 -26.54 0.89 -14.84
CA GLU A 99 -27.78 0.43 -14.23
C GLU A 99 -27.57 -0.80 -13.35
N GLU A 100 -26.65 -1.69 -13.70
CA GLU A 100 -26.38 -2.91 -12.94
C GLU A 100 -24.88 -3.11 -12.72
N LEU A 101 -24.46 -3.21 -11.45
CA LEU A 101 -23.11 -3.59 -11.05
C LEU A 101 -23.18 -4.89 -10.23
N ILE A 102 -22.72 -5.98 -10.83
CA ILE A 102 -22.83 -7.34 -10.29
C ILE A 102 -21.44 -7.96 -10.18
N LEU A 103 -20.89 -7.93 -8.96
CA LEU A 103 -19.54 -8.41 -8.62
C LEU A 103 -19.56 -9.47 -7.51
N HIS A 104 -20.72 -10.08 -7.27
CA HIS A 104 -20.91 -11.03 -6.17
C HIS A 104 -20.03 -12.28 -6.31
N GLY A 105 -19.67 -12.91 -5.19
CA GLY A 105 -18.96 -14.20 -5.21
C GLY A 105 -17.52 -14.09 -5.73
N ASN A 106 -16.85 -12.99 -5.42
CA ASN A 106 -15.45 -12.77 -5.74
C ASN A 106 -14.66 -12.58 -4.43
N LEU A 107 -13.38 -12.19 -4.52
CA LEU A 107 -12.50 -12.01 -3.37
C LEU A 107 -12.03 -10.55 -3.30
N LEU A 108 -12.93 -9.61 -3.60
CA LEU A 108 -12.64 -8.18 -3.58
C LEU A 108 -12.37 -7.69 -2.16
N LEU A 109 -11.31 -6.90 -2.01
CA LEU A 109 -10.81 -6.33 -0.76
C LEU A 109 -11.05 -4.82 -0.71
N GLY A 110 -10.75 -4.22 0.45
CA GLY A 110 -10.84 -2.78 0.66
C GLY A 110 -12.26 -2.31 0.99
N THR A 111 -12.51 -1.01 0.84
CA THR A 111 -13.78 -0.37 1.21
C THR A 111 -14.67 -0.12 0.00
N ILE A 112 -15.99 0.00 0.20
CA ILE A 112 -16.89 0.53 -0.83
C ILE A 112 -16.57 2.03 -1.02
N PRO A 113 -16.19 2.49 -2.23
CA PRO A 113 -15.83 3.88 -2.46
C PRO A 113 -17.05 4.80 -2.31
N LYS A 114 -16.87 5.96 -1.69
CA LYS A 114 -17.94 6.96 -1.52
C LYS A 114 -18.46 7.49 -2.86
N GLU A 115 -17.62 7.43 -3.89
CA GLU A 115 -17.93 7.79 -5.27
C GLU A 115 -19.09 6.97 -5.82
N ILE A 116 -19.44 5.82 -5.22
CA ILE A 116 -20.60 5.02 -5.60
C ILE A 116 -21.87 5.87 -5.69
N GLY A 117 -22.01 6.90 -4.84
CA GLY A 117 -23.13 7.83 -4.86
C GLY A 117 -23.29 8.64 -6.16
N LYS A 118 -22.29 8.63 -7.07
CA LYS A 118 -22.36 9.25 -8.41
C LYS A 118 -23.21 8.45 -9.39
N LEU A 119 -23.41 7.15 -9.18
CA LEU A 119 -24.13 6.24 -10.07
C LEU A 119 -25.65 6.38 -9.94
N LYS A 120 -26.21 7.53 -10.36
CA LYS A 120 -27.64 7.87 -10.15
C LYS A 120 -28.61 6.93 -10.88
N ASN A 121 -28.16 6.28 -11.94
CA ASN A 121 -28.94 5.35 -12.74
C ASN A 121 -28.88 3.90 -12.25
N LEU A 122 -28.04 3.62 -11.23
CA LEU A 122 -27.86 2.27 -10.73
C LEU A 122 -29.15 1.75 -10.10
N LYS A 123 -29.64 0.62 -10.60
CA LYS A 123 -30.82 -0.14 -10.15
C LYS A 123 -30.43 -1.34 -9.31
N ILE A 124 -29.32 -2.00 -9.64
CA ILE A 124 -28.80 -3.17 -8.93
C ILE A 124 -27.35 -2.95 -8.54
N LEU A 125 -27.06 -3.06 -7.24
CA LEU A 125 -25.71 -3.11 -6.70
C LEU A 125 -25.55 -4.44 -5.95
N ASP A 126 -24.80 -5.37 -6.53
CA ASP A 126 -24.50 -6.65 -5.90
C ASP A 126 -22.99 -6.85 -5.70
N LEU A 127 -22.56 -6.71 -4.45
CA LEU A 127 -21.20 -6.91 -3.96
C LEU A 127 -21.14 -8.05 -2.92
N GLY A 128 -22.18 -8.87 -2.83
CA GLY A 128 -22.27 -9.93 -1.83
C GLY A 128 -21.20 -11.00 -1.98
N ASN A 129 -20.88 -11.72 -0.90
CA ASN A 129 -19.84 -12.77 -0.89
C ASN A 129 -18.49 -12.28 -1.43
N ASN A 130 -17.92 -11.28 -0.75
CA ASN A 130 -16.59 -10.73 -1.01
C ASN A 130 -15.84 -10.53 0.33
N HIS A 131 -14.67 -9.90 0.30
CA HIS A 131 -13.87 -9.56 1.48
C HIS A 131 -13.82 -8.05 1.74
N LEU A 132 -14.89 -7.32 1.39
CA LEU A 132 -14.96 -5.87 1.58
C LEU A 132 -15.03 -5.53 3.08
N MET A 133 -14.33 -4.48 3.49
CA MET A 133 -14.18 -4.03 4.87
C MET A 133 -14.56 -2.56 5.02
N GLY A 134 -14.52 -2.04 6.25
CA GLY A 134 -14.83 -0.64 6.57
C GLY A 134 -16.34 -0.33 6.58
N PRO A 135 -16.72 0.95 6.75
CA PRO A 135 -18.12 1.35 6.82
C PRO A 135 -18.80 1.39 5.45
N ILE A 136 -20.12 1.17 5.44
CA ILE A 136 -20.95 1.51 4.26
C ILE A 136 -20.95 3.05 4.12
N PRO A 137 -20.56 3.62 2.98
CA PRO A 137 -20.51 5.07 2.79
C PRO A 137 -21.92 5.68 2.82
N ALA A 138 -22.08 6.85 3.45
CA ALA A 138 -23.37 7.55 3.51
C ALA A 138 -23.87 7.97 2.12
N GLU A 139 -22.95 8.18 1.20
CA GLU A 139 -23.17 8.51 -0.21
C GLU A 139 -24.01 7.45 -0.95
N ILE A 140 -24.08 6.21 -0.44
CA ILE A 140 -24.98 5.17 -0.98
C ILE A 140 -26.45 5.62 -0.97
N GLY A 141 -26.84 6.47 -0.02
CA GLY A 141 -28.18 7.06 0.04
C GLY A 141 -28.48 8.06 -1.08
N SER A 142 -27.50 8.35 -1.94
CA SER A 142 -27.65 9.23 -3.10
C SER A 142 -27.98 8.48 -4.39
N LEU A 143 -28.06 7.15 -4.37
CA LEU A 143 -28.39 6.29 -5.51
C LEU A 143 -29.89 6.36 -5.83
N SER A 144 -30.32 7.41 -6.53
CA SER A 144 -31.73 7.75 -6.68
C SER A 144 -32.61 6.70 -7.37
N SER A 145 -32.03 5.79 -8.16
CA SER A 145 -32.77 4.77 -8.94
C SER A 145 -32.62 3.36 -8.39
N ILE A 146 -31.90 3.18 -7.26
CA ILE A 146 -31.54 1.85 -6.75
C ILE A 146 -32.77 1.09 -6.26
N MET A 147 -32.82 -0.19 -6.63
CA MET A 147 -33.90 -1.12 -6.29
C MET A 147 -33.38 -2.26 -5.41
N ILE A 148 -32.16 -2.74 -5.67
CA ILE A 148 -31.55 -3.87 -4.98
C ILE A 148 -30.15 -3.48 -4.51
N ILE A 149 -29.90 -3.63 -3.21
CA ILE A 149 -28.57 -3.53 -2.62
C ILE A 149 -28.26 -4.86 -1.93
N ASN A 150 -27.24 -5.56 -2.43
CA ASN A 150 -26.74 -6.80 -1.85
C ASN A 150 -25.27 -6.63 -1.44
N LEU A 151 -25.02 -6.58 -0.14
CA LEU A 151 -23.71 -6.48 0.49
C LEU A 151 -23.46 -7.63 1.49
N GLN A 152 -24.25 -8.71 1.38
CA GLN A 152 -24.19 -9.83 2.32
C GLN A 152 -22.81 -10.50 2.35
N SER A 153 -22.48 -11.19 3.45
CA SER A 153 -21.26 -12.01 3.56
C SER A 153 -19.99 -11.24 3.17
N ASN A 154 -19.73 -10.16 3.89
CA ASN A 154 -18.52 -9.34 3.77
C ASN A 154 -17.98 -9.05 5.19
N GLY A 155 -16.91 -8.24 5.28
CA GLY A 155 -16.32 -7.76 6.53
C GLY A 155 -16.74 -6.34 6.91
N LEU A 156 -17.90 -5.83 6.46
CA LEU A 156 -18.30 -4.43 6.66
C LEU A 156 -18.55 -4.12 8.14
N THR A 157 -18.11 -2.96 8.60
CA THR A 157 -18.13 -2.51 10.00
C THR A 157 -18.89 -1.19 10.16
N GLY A 158 -19.01 -0.68 11.40
CA GLY A 158 -19.65 0.62 11.64
C GLY A 158 -21.17 0.55 11.67
N LYS A 159 -21.82 1.72 11.60
CA LYS A 159 -23.30 1.83 11.67
C LYS A 159 -23.91 1.77 10.27
N LEU A 160 -25.15 1.29 10.18
CA LEU A 160 -25.93 1.43 8.95
C LEU A 160 -26.23 2.91 8.68
N PRO A 161 -25.85 3.47 7.52
CA PRO A 161 -26.09 4.88 7.23
C PRO A 161 -27.59 5.20 7.17
N PRO A 162 -28.07 6.23 7.91
CA PRO A 162 -29.48 6.63 7.88
C PRO A 162 -29.93 7.11 6.49
N GLU A 163 -29.00 7.55 5.65
CA GLU A 163 -29.23 8.00 4.28
C GLU A 163 -29.80 6.89 3.39
N ILE A 164 -29.64 5.61 3.71
CA ILE A 164 -30.31 4.49 3.01
C ILE A 164 -31.83 4.66 3.06
N GLY A 165 -32.37 5.28 4.11
CA GLY A 165 -33.79 5.62 4.19
C GLY A 165 -34.26 6.59 3.09
N ASN A 166 -33.37 7.36 2.48
CA ASN A 166 -33.73 8.32 1.42
C ASN A 166 -33.95 7.63 0.05
N LEU A 167 -33.63 6.33 -0.08
CA LEU A 167 -33.71 5.57 -1.31
C LEU A 167 -35.17 5.17 -1.61
N LYS A 168 -35.87 6.02 -2.38
CA LYS A 168 -37.31 5.90 -2.62
C LYS A 168 -37.74 4.62 -3.34
N TYR A 169 -36.85 4.03 -4.15
CA TYR A 169 -37.17 2.85 -4.96
C TYR A 169 -36.56 1.54 -4.43
N LEU A 170 -35.90 1.59 -3.27
CA LEU A 170 -35.25 0.42 -2.68
C LEU A 170 -36.30 -0.63 -2.30
N LYS A 171 -36.22 -1.81 -2.91
CA LYS A 171 -37.11 -2.95 -2.68
C LYS A 171 -36.45 -4.04 -1.84
N GLU A 172 -35.14 -4.25 -2.04
CA GLU A 172 -34.38 -5.35 -1.45
C GLU A 172 -33.06 -4.84 -0.84
N LEU A 173 -32.81 -5.20 0.42
CA LEU A 173 -31.60 -4.83 1.15
C LEU A 173 -31.01 -6.05 1.88
N HIS A 174 -29.93 -6.62 1.35
CA HIS A 174 -29.22 -7.74 1.96
C HIS A 174 -27.90 -7.24 2.55
N ILE A 175 -27.79 -7.22 3.88
CA ILE A 175 -26.58 -6.81 4.60
C ILE A 175 -26.21 -7.82 5.68
N ASP A 176 -26.75 -9.03 5.60
CA ASP A 176 -26.50 -10.11 6.54
C ASP A 176 -25.04 -10.59 6.49
N ARG A 177 -24.61 -11.27 7.56
CA ARG A 177 -23.25 -11.83 7.70
C ARG A 177 -22.14 -10.79 7.51
N ASN A 178 -22.27 -9.68 8.21
CA ASN A 178 -21.26 -8.62 8.30
C ASN A 178 -20.91 -8.33 9.77
N ARG A 179 -20.18 -7.25 10.04
CA ARG A 179 -19.83 -6.76 11.38
C ARG A 179 -20.48 -5.39 11.68
N LEU A 180 -21.68 -5.14 11.15
CA LEU A 180 -22.40 -3.88 11.33
C LEU A 180 -22.98 -3.78 12.75
N GLN A 181 -22.97 -2.58 13.32
CA GLN A 181 -23.34 -2.33 14.71
C GLN A 181 -24.29 -1.12 14.87
N GLY A 182 -24.80 -0.94 16.08
CA GLY A 182 -25.70 0.16 16.43
C GLY A 182 -27.18 -0.20 16.33
N SER A 183 -28.05 0.80 16.39
CA SER A 183 -29.51 0.62 16.31
C SER A 183 -30.01 0.94 14.90
N LEU A 184 -31.01 0.18 14.45
CA LEU A 184 -31.70 0.40 13.17
C LEU A 184 -32.50 1.71 13.11
N LEU A 185 -32.71 2.40 14.25
CA LEU A 185 -33.47 3.65 14.36
C LEU A 185 -32.64 4.94 14.26
N ALA A 186 -31.32 4.86 14.03
CA ALA A 186 -30.45 6.04 14.11
C ALA A 186 -30.94 7.16 13.16
N ALA A 187 -31.42 8.26 13.73
CA ALA A 187 -31.60 9.54 13.03
C ALA A 187 -30.22 10.21 12.88
N GLY A 188 -30.10 11.16 11.94
CA GLY A 188 -28.84 11.83 11.55
C GLY A 188 -28.06 12.53 12.68
N PRO A 189 -27.01 13.31 12.35
CA PRO A 189 -25.94 13.72 13.27
C PRO A 189 -26.33 14.86 14.24
N SER A 190 -27.49 14.78 14.90
CA SER A 190 -27.82 15.59 16.07
C SER A 190 -27.85 14.71 17.32
N GLY A 191 -26.72 14.70 18.02
CA GLY A 191 -26.57 14.01 19.30
C GLY A 191 -27.39 14.69 20.41
N TYR A 192 -28.68 14.36 20.50
CA TYR A 192 -29.47 14.54 21.72
C TYR A 192 -30.31 13.29 21.99
N PRO A 193 -30.06 12.56 23.08
CA PRO A 193 -30.96 11.52 23.53
C PRO A 193 -32.13 12.20 24.26
N SER A 194 -33.21 12.51 23.54
CA SER A 194 -34.44 13.00 24.18
C SER A 194 -35.12 11.85 24.93
N LYS A 195 -34.82 11.74 26.24
CA LYS A 195 -35.70 11.11 27.23
C LYS A 195 -36.96 11.98 27.38
N LEU A 196 -37.89 11.90 26.42
CA LEU A 196 -39.33 12.12 26.63
C LEU A 196 -40.07 11.88 25.31
N PHE A 197 -40.55 10.66 25.06
CA PHE A 197 -41.73 10.46 24.20
C PHE A 197 -42.45 9.18 24.65
N SER A 198 -43.36 9.38 25.60
CA SER A 198 -44.49 8.48 25.82
C SER A 198 -45.64 8.91 24.90
N SER A 199 -46.24 7.92 24.26
CA SER A 199 -47.63 7.88 23.76
C SER A 199 -48.13 8.97 22.80
N ASN A 200 -48.49 8.48 21.61
CA ASN A 200 -49.42 9.01 20.62
C ASN A 200 -48.92 10.01 19.55
N SER A 201 -49.12 9.56 18.30
CA SER A 201 -49.01 10.24 16.99
C SER A 201 -47.63 10.34 16.30
N SER A 202 -47.56 9.65 15.14
CA SER A 202 -46.56 9.70 14.06
C SER A 202 -45.07 9.49 14.39
N ALA A 203 -44.68 8.27 14.76
CA ALA A 203 -43.29 7.82 14.59
C ALA A 203 -43.01 7.51 13.10
N ASN A 204 -43.16 8.50 12.22
CA ASN A 204 -42.86 8.35 10.80
C ASN A 204 -41.56 9.07 10.45
N SER A 205 -40.64 8.31 9.85
CA SER A 205 -39.56 8.77 8.97
C SER A 205 -38.18 9.09 9.58
N ALA A 206 -37.63 8.24 10.46
CA ALA A 206 -36.18 8.25 10.75
C ALA A 206 -35.50 6.96 10.24
N GLY A 207 -34.30 7.10 9.66
CA GLY A 207 -33.51 5.98 9.13
C GLY A 207 -34.25 5.15 8.06
N LEU A 208 -34.09 3.82 8.11
CA LEU A 208 -34.72 2.86 7.18
C LEU A 208 -36.24 2.97 7.08
N CYS A 209 -36.92 3.45 8.13
CA CYS A 209 -38.37 3.63 8.13
C CYS A 209 -38.86 4.70 7.14
N LYS A 210 -37.96 5.42 6.48
CA LYS A 210 -38.26 6.31 5.34
C LYS A 210 -38.47 5.55 4.03
N SER A 211 -37.91 4.35 3.89
CA SER A 211 -38.05 3.52 2.69
C SER A 211 -39.40 2.80 2.70
N SER A 212 -40.40 3.39 2.05
CA SER A 212 -41.76 2.84 2.00
C SER A 212 -41.90 1.63 1.07
N LEU A 213 -40.94 1.40 0.17
CA LEU A 213 -40.97 0.30 -0.81
C LEU A 213 -40.12 -0.90 -0.42
N LEU A 214 -39.46 -0.88 0.74
CA LEU A 214 -38.61 -1.98 1.21
C LEU A 214 -39.47 -3.19 1.59
N LYS A 215 -39.46 -4.21 0.73
CA LYS A 215 -40.22 -5.45 0.89
C LYS A 215 -39.39 -6.57 1.48
N VAL A 216 -38.12 -6.65 1.08
CA VAL A 216 -37.19 -7.68 1.52
C VAL A 216 -36.00 -6.99 2.16
N ALA A 217 -35.66 -7.42 3.38
CA ALA A 217 -34.37 -7.07 3.95
C ALA A 217 -33.87 -8.18 4.88
N ASP A 218 -32.56 -8.40 4.85
CA ASP A 218 -31.88 -9.33 5.75
C ASP A 218 -30.76 -8.59 6.50
N PHE A 219 -30.90 -8.55 7.82
CA PHE A 219 -29.98 -7.94 8.78
C PHE A 219 -29.26 -8.99 9.62
N SER A 220 -29.47 -10.27 9.33
CA SER A 220 -29.06 -11.37 10.20
C SER A 220 -27.53 -11.45 10.33
N TYR A 221 -27.07 -12.06 11.42
CA TYR A 221 -25.65 -12.31 11.68
C TYR A 221 -24.76 -11.04 11.65
N ASN A 222 -25.24 -9.93 12.22
CA ASN A 222 -24.48 -8.71 12.51
C ASN A 222 -24.37 -8.47 14.03
N PHE A 223 -24.10 -7.23 14.45
CA PHE A 223 -24.03 -6.78 15.86
C PHE A 223 -25.05 -5.66 16.16
N PHE A 224 -26.21 -5.68 15.51
CA PHE A 224 -27.26 -4.69 15.79
C PHE A 224 -27.82 -4.85 17.21
N VAL A 225 -28.11 -3.73 17.87
CA VAL A 225 -28.61 -3.65 19.24
C VAL A 225 -29.95 -2.91 19.32
N GLY A 226 -30.67 -3.11 20.43
CA GLY A 226 -31.98 -2.51 20.67
C GLY A 226 -33.13 -3.41 20.20
N ASN A 227 -34.25 -2.80 19.83
CA ASN A 227 -35.46 -3.49 19.38
C ASN A 227 -35.67 -3.31 17.87
N ILE A 228 -36.35 -4.28 17.24
CA ILE A 228 -36.80 -4.16 15.84
C ILE A 228 -37.76 -2.97 15.71
N PRO A 229 -37.52 -2.02 14.80
CA PRO A 229 -38.45 -0.92 14.51
C PRO A 229 -39.82 -1.44 14.05
N LYS A 230 -40.91 -0.82 14.52
CA LYS A 230 -42.29 -1.17 14.09
C LYS A 230 -42.46 -1.18 12.56
N CYS A 231 -41.79 -0.25 11.87
CA CYS A 231 -41.82 -0.15 10.41
C CYS A 231 -41.18 -1.34 9.68
N LEU A 232 -40.44 -2.20 10.39
CA LEU A 232 -39.78 -3.40 9.86
C LEU A 232 -40.38 -4.69 10.44
N GLU A 233 -41.45 -4.62 11.23
CA GLU A 233 -42.10 -5.80 11.82
C GLU A 233 -42.74 -6.72 10.77
N HIS A 234 -43.00 -6.22 9.56
CA HIS A 234 -43.49 -7.03 8.45
C HIS A 234 -42.43 -7.99 7.88
N LEU A 235 -41.15 -7.79 8.21
CA LEU A 235 -40.07 -8.67 7.77
C LEU A 235 -40.02 -9.95 8.62
N PRO A 236 -39.59 -11.08 8.05
CA PRO A 236 -39.52 -12.33 8.80
C PRO A 236 -38.53 -12.23 9.95
N ARG A 237 -38.83 -12.89 11.07
CA ARG A 237 -37.96 -12.91 12.26
C ARG A 237 -36.54 -13.44 11.95
N ALA A 238 -36.42 -14.34 10.96
CA ALA A 238 -35.16 -14.85 10.48
C ALA A 238 -34.22 -13.75 9.98
N SER A 239 -34.74 -12.65 9.40
CA SER A 239 -33.96 -11.49 8.94
C SER A 239 -33.20 -10.77 10.06
N PHE A 240 -33.46 -11.10 11.32
CA PHE A 240 -32.90 -10.42 12.48
C PHE A 240 -32.08 -11.33 13.38
N GLN A 241 -32.01 -12.63 13.08
CA GLN A 241 -31.29 -13.62 13.89
C GLN A 241 -29.79 -13.32 13.96
N GLY A 242 -29.11 -13.82 14.98
CA GLY A 242 -27.65 -13.69 15.10
C GLY A 242 -27.17 -12.26 15.35
N ASN A 243 -28.04 -11.36 15.82
CA ASN A 243 -27.72 -10.00 16.29
C ASN A 243 -27.75 -9.90 17.83
N CYS A 244 -27.34 -8.75 18.37
CA CYS A 244 -27.30 -8.42 19.80
C CYS A 244 -28.54 -7.63 20.26
N MET A 245 -29.71 -7.99 19.74
CA MET A 245 -30.98 -7.32 20.04
C MET A 245 -31.64 -7.86 21.31
N GLN A 246 -32.57 -7.10 21.88
CA GLN A 246 -33.23 -7.43 23.17
C GLN A 246 -34.50 -8.32 23.00
N ASN A 247 -34.83 -8.70 21.77
CA ASN A 247 -36.03 -9.45 21.42
C ASN A 247 -35.91 -10.95 21.75
N LYS A 248 -36.52 -11.39 22.85
CA LYS A 248 -36.44 -12.76 23.39
C LYS A 248 -36.77 -13.91 22.42
N ASP A 249 -37.52 -13.66 21.34
CA ASP A 249 -37.96 -14.68 20.38
C ASP A 249 -36.95 -14.96 19.25
N LEU A 250 -35.78 -14.31 19.25
CA LEU A 250 -34.75 -14.50 18.22
C LEU A 250 -33.61 -15.38 18.73
N LYS A 251 -33.09 -16.25 17.86
CA LYS A 251 -31.82 -16.95 18.12
C LYS A 251 -30.68 -15.93 18.02
N HIS A 252 -30.16 -15.51 19.17
CA HIS A 252 -29.08 -14.52 19.27
C HIS A 252 -27.69 -15.17 19.26
N ARG A 253 -26.67 -14.39 18.89
CA ARG A 253 -25.28 -14.77 19.16
C ARG A 253 -25.05 -14.87 20.69
N PRO A 254 -24.07 -15.65 21.16
CA PRO A 254 -23.74 -15.76 22.58
C PRO A 254 -23.50 -14.38 23.20
N SER A 255 -23.98 -14.17 24.43
CA SER A 255 -23.84 -12.89 25.15
C SER A 255 -22.38 -12.44 25.31
N SER A 256 -21.43 -13.38 25.38
CA SER A 256 -19.99 -13.12 25.40
C SER A 256 -19.46 -12.41 24.14
N GLN A 257 -20.12 -12.58 22.98
CA GLN A 257 -19.74 -11.95 21.71
C GLN A 257 -20.40 -10.58 21.49
N CYS A 258 -21.44 -10.24 22.26
CA CYS A 258 -22.18 -8.99 22.12
C CYS A 258 -21.60 -7.82 22.95
N GLY A 259 -20.52 -8.07 23.71
CA GLY A 259 -19.98 -7.14 24.70
C GLY A 259 -20.97 -6.92 25.86
N ASN A 260 -20.45 -6.55 27.05
CA ASN A 260 -21.28 -6.21 28.22
C ASN A 260 -22.06 -4.92 27.98
N ALA A 261 -23.11 -4.98 27.16
CA ALA A 261 -24.04 -3.89 26.94
C ALA A 261 -25.12 -3.86 28.05
N GLN A 262 -24.72 -3.77 29.32
CA GLN A 262 -25.53 -3.19 30.40
C GLN A 262 -24.64 -2.66 31.55
N LEU A 263 -25.02 -1.49 32.07
CA LEU A 263 -24.61 -0.82 33.32
C LEU A 263 -23.41 0.14 33.27
N VAL A 264 -23.60 1.31 32.65
CA VAL A 264 -23.02 2.54 33.22
C VAL A 264 -23.98 3.03 34.31
N LYS A 265 -23.66 2.68 35.56
CA LYS A 265 -24.20 3.36 36.74
C LYS A 265 -23.58 4.75 36.79
N THR A 266 -24.42 5.78 36.81
CA THR A 266 -24.05 7.15 37.18
C THR A 266 -23.51 7.15 38.60
N HIS A 267 -22.22 7.43 38.77
CA HIS A 267 -21.70 7.96 40.02
C HIS A 267 -21.74 9.48 39.93
N GLU A 268 -22.67 10.04 40.70
CA GLU A 268 -22.73 11.46 41.03
C GLU A 268 -21.47 11.88 41.78
N SER A 269 -20.99 13.08 41.50
CA SER A 269 -20.15 13.84 42.41
C SER A 269 -20.58 15.32 42.34
N PRO A 270 -20.58 16.03 43.48
CA PRO A 270 -21.49 17.14 43.71
C PRO A 270 -20.94 18.47 43.17
N SER A 271 -21.85 19.28 42.64
CA SER A 271 -21.60 20.68 42.30
C SER A 271 -21.66 21.56 43.55
N SER A 272 -20.86 22.62 43.54
CA SER A 272 -21.05 23.81 44.38
C SER A 272 -20.93 25.07 43.50
N PRO A 273 -21.59 26.19 43.86
CA PRO A 273 -22.32 27.04 42.91
C PRO A 273 -21.58 28.32 42.48
N PRO A 274 -22.03 29.02 41.41
CA PRO A 274 -21.53 30.34 41.06
C PRO A 274 -22.28 31.44 41.84
N LYS A 275 -21.55 32.46 42.31
CA LYS A 275 -22.12 33.69 42.87
C LYS A 275 -22.15 34.80 41.81
N HIS A 276 -23.27 35.52 41.86
CA HIS A 276 -23.68 36.72 41.14
C HIS A 276 -22.75 37.93 41.26
N GLN A 277 -22.80 38.82 40.25
CA GLN A 277 -23.18 40.26 40.31
C GLN A 277 -23.02 40.85 38.88
N SER A 278 -24.03 41.34 38.12
CA SER A 278 -24.88 42.57 38.23
C SER A 278 -24.06 43.87 38.41
N ALA A 279 -24.23 44.99 37.69
CA ALA A 279 -25.33 45.53 36.89
C ALA A 279 -24.88 46.70 35.97
N ASP A 280 -25.75 47.00 34.99
CA ASP A 280 -26.06 48.20 34.17
C ASP A 280 -25.29 49.53 34.31
N ILE A 281 -25.07 50.22 33.18
CA ILE A 281 -25.44 51.64 32.92
C ILE A 281 -25.77 51.86 31.42
N VAL A 282 -26.90 52.53 31.16
CA VAL A 282 -27.43 53.04 29.88
C VAL A 282 -26.92 54.45 29.57
N ALA A 283 -26.61 54.80 28.30
CA ALA A 283 -26.94 56.10 27.65
C ALA A 283 -26.47 56.21 26.18
N LYS A 284 -27.10 57.14 25.44
CA LYS A 284 -27.27 57.28 23.98
C LYS A 284 -26.23 58.16 23.24
N HIS A 285 -26.14 57.94 21.91
CA HIS A 285 -25.88 58.84 20.75
C HIS A 285 -24.88 60.02 20.81
N HIS A 286 -23.96 60.12 19.82
CA HIS A 286 -24.01 61.08 18.68
C HIS A 286 -22.84 60.92 17.68
N LYS A 287 -23.12 61.21 16.39
CA LYS A 287 -22.20 61.30 15.24
C LYS A 287 -21.68 62.74 15.10
N THR A 288 -20.46 62.96 14.61
CA THR A 288 -20.06 64.11 13.72
C THR A 288 -18.61 64.01 13.22
N SER A 289 -18.36 64.63 12.05
CA SER A 289 -17.23 64.49 11.12
C SER A 289 -15.97 65.33 11.43
N ARG A 290 -14.83 65.02 10.75
CA ARG A 290 -13.63 65.88 10.64
C ARG A 290 -13.01 65.88 9.20
N PRO A 291 -12.17 66.87 8.82
CA PRO A 291 -12.30 67.59 7.54
C PRO A 291 -11.26 67.27 6.44
N LYS A 292 -11.56 67.76 5.22
CA LYS A 292 -11.07 67.38 3.88
C LYS A 292 -9.71 67.98 3.40
N TRP A 293 -8.80 68.41 4.28
CA TRP A 293 -7.51 68.96 3.82
C TRP A 293 -6.35 67.95 3.84
N LEU A 294 -6.57 66.73 4.35
CA LEU A 294 -5.56 65.66 4.36
C LEU A 294 -5.51 64.81 3.06
N LEU A 295 -6.52 64.93 2.20
CA LEU A 295 -6.64 64.12 0.97
C LEU A 295 -5.79 64.62 -0.20
N ALA A 296 -5.28 65.85 -0.17
CA ALA A 296 -4.48 66.40 -1.27
C ALA A 296 -2.99 66.04 -1.18
N LEU A 297 -2.48 65.72 0.02
CA LEU A 297 -1.07 65.36 0.24
C LEU A 297 -0.81 63.85 0.00
N GLU A 298 -1.83 63.00 0.09
CA GLU A 298 -1.76 61.55 -0.22
C GLU A 298 -1.73 61.25 -1.73
N ILE A 299 -2.33 62.12 -2.56
CA ILE A 299 -2.45 61.86 -4.01
C ILE A 299 -1.09 62.05 -4.72
N VAL A 300 -0.27 62.99 -4.25
CA VAL A 300 1.04 63.29 -4.86
C VAL A 300 2.11 62.28 -4.43
N THR A 301 2.07 61.80 -3.19
CA THR A 301 2.97 60.74 -2.72
C THR A 301 2.56 59.37 -3.24
N GLY A 302 1.25 59.10 -3.36
CA GLY A 302 0.73 57.85 -3.94
C GLY A 302 1.01 57.69 -5.43
N SER A 303 1.04 58.78 -6.21
CA SER A 303 1.35 58.74 -7.64
C SER A 303 2.83 58.44 -7.93
N MET A 304 3.75 58.94 -7.09
CA MET A 304 5.18 58.62 -7.20
C MET A 304 5.49 57.16 -6.81
N VAL A 305 4.84 56.63 -5.77
CA VAL A 305 4.98 55.23 -5.35
C VAL A 305 4.35 54.28 -6.37
N GLY A 306 3.22 54.66 -6.97
CA GLY A 306 2.57 53.89 -8.03
C GLY A 306 3.43 53.74 -9.28
N LEU A 307 4.14 54.78 -9.68
CA LEU A 307 5.04 54.73 -10.85
C LEU A 307 6.27 53.84 -10.59
N PHE A 308 6.85 53.90 -9.39
CA PHE A 308 7.94 52.99 -8.99
C PHE A 308 7.50 51.53 -8.93
N CYS A 309 6.29 51.24 -8.42
CA CYS A 309 5.71 49.89 -8.42
C CYS A 309 5.47 49.36 -9.83
N LEU A 310 5.02 50.20 -10.78
CA LEU A 310 4.81 49.78 -12.16
C LEU A 310 6.11 49.48 -12.89
N VAL A 311 7.18 50.26 -12.66
CA VAL A 311 8.51 49.99 -13.23
C VAL A 311 9.13 48.73 -12.62
N ALA A 312 8.95 48.50 -11.32
CA ALA A 312 9.37 47.26 -10.65
C ALA A 312 8.60 46.03 -11.18
N LEU A 313 7.28 46.16 -11.39
CA LEU A 313 6.46 45.11 -12.01
C LEU A 313 6.90 44.83 -13.45
N PHE A 314 7.22 45.86 -14.24
CA PHE A 314 7.64 45.67 -15.63
C PHE A 314 9.03 45.02 -15.72
N SER A 315 9.97 45.41 -14.86
CA SER A 315 11.30 44.80 -14.78
C SER A 315 11.27 43.37 -14.20
N ALA A 316 10.37 43.09 -13.26
CA ALA A 316 10.10 41.73 -12.78
C ALA A 316 9.50 40.84 -13.87
N VAL A 317 8.50 41.33 -14.63
CA VAL A 317 7.89 40.61 -15.75
C VAL A 317 8.89 40.38 -16.89
N HIS A 318 9.78 41.34 -17.16
CA HIS A 318 10.84 41.19 -18.15
C HIS A 318 11.92 40.18 -17.71
N ARG A 319 12.25 40.12 -16.41
CA ARG A 319 13.10 39.04 -15.85
C ARG A 319 12.41 37.68 -15.86
N TRP A 320 11.08 37.65 -15.77
CA TRP A 320 10.30 36.40 -15.78
C TRP A 320 10.19 35.78 -17.17
N LYS A 321 10.20 36.61 -18.24
CA LYS A 321 10.15 36.13 -19.62
C LYS A 321 11.46 35.52 -20.13
N ASN A 322 12.59 35.76 -19.45
CA ASN A 322 13.94 35.38 -19.93
C ASN A 322 14.71 34.44 -18.98
N ARG A 323 14.05 33.54 -18.24
CA ARG A 323 14.75 32.42 -17.58
C ARG A 323 14.20 31.05 -18.03
N PRO A 324 15.07 30.05 -18.23
CA PRO A 324 14.68 28.71 -18.62
C PRO A 324 13.91 28.03 -17.48
N SER A 325 12.97 27.17 -17.88
CA SER A 325 11.92 26.57 -17.07
C SER A 325 12.43 25.64 -15.96
N LEU A 326 12.35 26.12 -14.71
CA LEU A 326 12.19 25.32 -13.50
C LEU A 326 10.74 25.52 -13.03
N ILE A 327 9.92 24.48 -13.13
CA ILE A 327 8.49 24.53 -12.78
C ILE A 327 8.30 23.97 -11.37
N ILE A 328 7.99 24.87 -10.44
CA ILE A 328 7.15 24.60 -9.27
C ILE A 328 5.79 25.27 -9.56
N PRO A 329 4.66 24.61 -9.28
CA PRO A 329 3.44 25.35 -8.96
C PRO A 329 2.86 24.91 -7.63
N TRP A 330 2.58 25.88 -6.76
CA TRP A 330 1.66 25.73 -5.63
C TRP A 330 0.33 26.43 -5.93
N LYS A 331 -0.73 25.77 -5.45
CA LYS A 331 -1.97 26.31 -4.83
C LYS A 331 -3.25 26.52 -5.68
N LYS A 332 -4.10 25.47 -5.71
CA LYS A 332 -5.49 25.39 -5.17
C LYS A 332 -6.05 24.00 -5.52
N SER A 333 -6.48 23.18 -4.57
CA SER A 333 -7.86 23.16 -4.07
C SER A 333 -7.94 22.32 -2.79
N SER A 334 -8.69 22.82 -1.81
CA SER A 334 -9.15 22.09 -0.62
C SER A 334 -9.97 20.84 -0.99
N SER A 335 -9.91 19.83 -0.11
CA SER A 335 -10.70 18.58 -0.08
C SER A 335 -10.29 17.58 -1.18
N VAL A 336 -9.69 16.44 -0.85
CA VAL A 336 -10.39 15.28 -0.29
C VAL A 336 -9.45 14.46 0.61
N LYS A 337 -9.84 14.20 1.86
CA LYS A 337 -9.26 13.13 2.69
C LYS A 337 -9.68 11.78 2.11
N GLU A 338 -8.91 11.23 1.18
CA GLU A 338 -8.99 9.82 0.78
C GLU A 338 -8.13 9.00 1.75
N LYS A 339 -8.74 8.60 2.86
CA LYS A 339 -8.19 7.54 3.69
C LYS A 339 -8.47 6.21 2.99
N PHE A 340 -7.53 5.74 2.18
CA PHE A 340 -7.40 4.31 1.91
C PHE A 340 -6.97 3.63 3.22
N THR A 341 -7.93 3.29 4.06
CA THR A 341 -7.71 2.46 5.26
C THR A 341 -7.71 1.00 4.84
N VAL A 342 -6.53 0.48 4.57
CA VAL A 342 -6.27 -0.96 4.65
C VAL A 342 -6.20 -1.28 6.14
N TYR A 343 -6.93 -2.30 6.56
CA TYR A 343 -6.82 -2.81 7.92
C TYR A 343 -5.53 -3.64 7.98
N VAL A 344 -4.39 -2.97 8.15
CA VAL A 344 -3.21 -3.65 8.71
C VAL A 344 -3.60 -3.99 10.14
N ASP A 345 -3.51 -5.27 10.52
CA ASP A 345 -3.81 -5.70 11.87
C ASP A 345 -3.02 -4.81 12.83
N SER A 346 -3.73 -4.10 13.70
CA SER A 346 -3.11 -3.15 14.61
C SER A 346 -2.17 -3.84 15.60
N GLU A 347 -2.33 -5.16 15.81
CA GLU A 347 -1.38 -5.95 16.59
C GLU A 347 -0.03 -6.14 15.88
N MET A 348 0.00 -6.24 14.55
CA MET A 348 1.25 -6.40 13.79
C MET A 348 2.14 -5.16 13.81
N LEU A 349 1.55 -3.98 14.04
CA LEU A 349 2.26 -2.71 14.12
C LEU A 349 2.50 -2.25 15.55
N LYS A 350 2.22 -3.07 16.58
CA LYS A 350 2.28 -2.61 17.98
C LYS A 350 3.68 -2.13 18.39
N ASP A 351 4.72 -2.74 17.82
CA ASP A 351 6.13 -2.47 18.14
C ASP A 351 6.80 -1.56 17.09
N VAL A 352 6.04 -1.09 16.10
CA VAL A 352 6.54 -0.25 15.00
C VAL A 352 5.94 1.15 15.11
N SER A 353 6.82 2.14 15.30
CA SER A 353 6.39 3.52 15.54
C SER A 353 6.02 4.23 14.23
N ARG A 354 4.99 5.07 14.28
CA ARG A 354 4.69 5.98 13.18
C ARG A 354 5.42 7.31 13.44
N PHE A 355 6.38 7.63 12.59
CA PHE A 355 7.12 8.88 12.63
C PHE A 355 6.52 9.92 11.68
N THR A 356 6.64 11.18 12.08
CA THR A 356 6.40 12.33 11.20
C THR A 356 7.64 12.62 10.37
N ARG A 357 7.46 13.30 9.23
CA ARG A 357 8.60 13.71 8.41
C ARG A 357 9.53 14.65 9.18
N GLN A 358 8.98 15.54 9.99
CA GLN A 358 9.75 16.51 10.77
C GLN A 358 10.63 15.84 11.83
N GLU A 359 10.14 14.79 12.49
CA GLU A 359 10.95 14.01 13.44
C GLU A 359 12.15 13.36 12.73
N LEU A 360 11.93 12.79 11.54
CA LEU A 360 12.99 12.18 10.75
C LEU A 360 13.94 13.23 10.16
N GLU A 361 13.45 14.40 9.79
CA GLU A 361 14.26 15.53 9.31
C GLU A 361 15.25 15.97 10.39
N VAL A 362 14.79 16.13 11.64
CA VAL A 362 15.67 16.43 12.78
C VAL A 362 16.66 15.29 13.05
N ALA A 363 16.21 14.04 12.99
CA ALA A 363 17.07 12.88 13.23
C ALA A 363 18.16 12.70 12.15
N CYS A 364 17.85 13.07 10.90
CA CYS A 364 18.73 12.93 9.74
C CYS A 364 19.43 14.24 9.33
N GLU A 365 19.51 15.23 10.24
CA GLU A 365 20.17 16.52 10.01
C GLU A 365 19.70 17.19 8.71
N ASP A 366 18.39 17.42 8.60
CA ASP A 366 17.72 17.98 7.41
C ASP A 366 17.88 17.12 6.14
N PHE A 367 17.92 15.80 6.31
CA PHE A 367 18.14 14.82 5.23
C PHE A 367 19.46 15.07 4.46
N SER A 368 20.50 15.53 5.15
CA SER A 368 21.81 15.80 4.54
C SER A 368 22.72 14.56 4.48
N ASN A 369 22.53 13.62 5.40
CA ASN A 369 23.41 12.46 5.57
C ASN A 369 22.96 11.25 4.71
N ILE A 370 23.21 11.33 3.39
CA ILE A 370 22.85 10.28 2.43
C ILE A 370 23.92 9.18 2.44
N ILE A 371 23.51 7.95 2.72
CA ILE A 371 24.38 6.76 2.74
C ILE A 371 24.07 5.78 1.60
N GLY A 372 22.94 5.94 0.91
CA GLY A 372 22.58 5.10 -0.23
C GLY A 372 21.67 5.84 -1.19
N LEU A 373 21.90 5.67 -2.49
CA LEU A 373 21.12 6.31 -3.53
C LEU A 373 20.80 5.31 -4.64
N SER A 374 19.51 5.12 -4.90
CA SER A 374 19.00 4.37 -6.05
C SER A 374 18.11 5.27 -6.90
N ALA A 375 17.64 4.77 -8.05
CA ALA A 375 16.69 5.51 -8.89
C ALA A 375 15.35 5.77 -8.19
N ASP A 376 14.98 4.86 -7.28
CA ASP A 376 13.63 4.76 -6.71
C ASP A 376 13.58 5.02 -5.20
N SER A 377 14.74 5.06 -4.55
CA SER A 377 14.87 5.23 -3.11
C SER A 377 16.15 5.96 -2.72
N GLN A 378 16.11 6.66 -1.60
CA GLN A 378 17.26 7.30 -0.96
C GLN A 378 17.33 6.86 0.50
N VAL A 379 18.54 6.52 0.95
CA VAL A 379 18.79 6.04 2.31
C VAL A 379 19.59 7.10 3.06
N TYR A 380 19.06 7.52 4.20
CA TYR A 380 19.65 8.52 5.08
C TYR A 380 20.09 7.87 6.39
N LYS A 381 21.26 8.24 6.89
CA LYS A 381 21.65 7.93 8.26
C LYS A 381 21.11 9.02 9.18
N GLY A 382 20.60 8.62 10.34
CA GLY A 382 20.17 9.56 11.37
C GLY A 382 20.39 9.00 12.77
N THR A 383 20.15 9.85 13.78
CA THR A 383 20.16 9.45 15.19
C THR A 383 18.86 9.93 15.85
N MET A 384 18.08 9.01 16.39
CA MET A 384 16.87 9.38 17.12
C MET A 384 17.24 10.07 18.44
N LYS A 385 16.46 11.07 18.85
CA LYS A 385 16.73 11.83 20.07
C LYS A 385 16.73 10.92 21.31
N GLY A 386 17.92 10.68 21.88
CA GLY A 386 18.09 9.76 23.02
C GLY A 386 17.82 8.29 22.67
N GLY A 387 17.86 7.95 21.38
CA GLY A 387 17.58 6.62 20.84
C GLY A 387 18.73 6.09 19.97
N PRO A 388 18.51 4.97 19.25
CA PRO A 388 19.53 4.34 18.41
C PRO A 388 19.82 5.16 17.14
N GLU A 389 20.94 4.84 16.50
CA GLU A 389 21.19 5.21 15.11
C GLU A 389 20.18 4.51 14.19
N ILE A 390 19.71 5.23 13.18
CA ILE A 390 18.66 4.77 12.26
C ILE A 390 19.08 4.91 10.80
N ALA A 391 18.56 4.01 9.97
CA ALA A 391 18.54 4.15 8.52
C ALA A 391 17.11 4.52 8.08
N VAL A 392 16.95 5.66 7.44
CA VAL A 392 15.67 6.12 6.89
C VAL A 392 15.70 5.93 5.38
N ILE A 393 14.83 5.07 4.87
CA ILE A 393 14.66 4.85 3.43
C ILE A 393 13.49 5.70 2.98
N SER A 394 13.75 6.74 2.20
CA SER A 394 12.73 7.51 1.52
C SER A 394 12.46 6.93 0.15
N LEU A 395 11.20 6.63 -0.15
CA LEU A 395 10.77 6.26 -1.50
C LEU A 395 10.69 7.52 -2.37
N CYS A 396 11.39 7.52 -3.50
CA CYS A 396 11.53 8.67 -4.39
C CYS A 396 10.48 8.66 -5.52
N VAL A 397 9.24 8.32 -5.18
CA VAL A 397 8.10 8.35 -6.10
C VAL A 397 7.36 9.67 -5.95
N LYS A 398 7.04 10.34 -7.05
CA LYS A 398 6.28 11.59 -7.01
C LYS A 398 4.84 11.33 -6.56
N GLU A 399 4.23 12.32 -5.90
CA GLU A 399 2.84 12.24 -5.44
C GLU A 399 1.86 11.95 -6.59
N GLU A 400 2.12 12.50 -7.79
CA GLU A 400 1.32 12.28 -8.99
C GLU A 400 1.35 10.84 -9.52
N ASP A 401 2.47 10.14 -9.29
CA ASP A 401 2.70 8.76 -9.71
C ASP A 401 2.31 7.75 -8.61
N TRP A 402 1.98 8.23 -7.40
CA TRP A 402 1.62 7.39 -6.26
C TRP A 402 0.17 6.90 -6.35
N THR A 403 0.00 5.75 -6.98
CA THR A 403 -1.30 5.09 -7.13
C THR A 403 -1.80 4.46 -5.83
N GLY A 404 -3.11 4.21 -5.72
CA GLY A 404 -3.66 3.40 -4.63
C GLY A 404 -3.04 2.00 -4.54
N TYR A 405 -2.56 1.46 -5.66
CA TYR A 405 -1.80 0.21 -5.74
C TYR A 405 -0.45 0.32 -5.00
N LEU A 406 0.34 1.37 -5.25
CA LEU A 406 1.60 1.60 -4.54
C LEU A 406 1.37 1.85 -3.04
N GLU A 407 0.29 2.56 -2.68
CA GLU A 407 -0.10 2.77 -1.29
C GLU A 407 -0.40 1.46 -0.53
N LEU A 408 -1.04 0.50 -1.20
CA LEU A 408 -1.33 -0.82 -0.66
C LEU A 408 -0.05 -1.64 -0.46
N TYR A 409 0.85 -1.64 -1.45
CA TYR A 409 2.14 -2.31 -1.33
C TYR A 409 2.97 -1.71 -0.21
N PHE A 410 3.01 -0.38 -0.10
CA PHE A 410 3.63 0.31 1.03
C PHE A 410 3.13 -0.21 2.37
N GLN A 411 1.81 -0.24 2.56
CA GLN A 411 1.23 -0.69 3.82
C GLN A 411 1.46 -2.17 4.10
N ARG A 412 1.41 -3.02 3.07
CA ARG A 412 1.66 -4.46 3.19
C ARG A 412 3.12 -4.74 3.53
N GLU A 413 4.05 -4.03 2.90
CA GLU A 413 5.48 -4.19 3.15
C GLU A 413 5.83 -3.75 4.57
N VAL A 414 5.28 -2.63 5.03
CA VAL A 414 5.42 -2.21 6.44
C VAL A 414 4.91 -3.31 7.38
N ALA A 415 3.78 -3.93 7.08
CA ALA A 415 3.21 -5.00 7.89
C ALA A 415 4.08 -6.28 7.86
N ASP A 416 4.61 -6.67 6.71
CA ASP A 416 5.45 -7.86 6.56
C ASP A 416 6.81 -7.67 7.26
N LEU A 417 7.43 -6.49 7.10
CA LEU A 417 8.68 -6.12 7.76
C LEU A 417 8.52 -5.96 9.28
N ALA A 418 7.35 -5.50 9.75
CA ALA A 418 7.05 -5.37 11.18
C ALA A 418 7.07 -6.70 11.94
N ARG A 419 6.88 -7.82 11.23
CA ARG A 419 6.93 -9.18 11.82
C ARG A 419 8.36 -9.64 12.10
N LEU A 420 9.36 -8.99 11.49
CA LEU A 420 10.75 -9.41 11.57
C LEU A 420 11.35 -8.99 12.92
N ASN A 421 11.75 -9.98 13.70
CA ASN A 421 12.41 -9.80 14.98
C ASN A 421 13.40 -10.94 15.22
N HIS A 422 14.61 -10.78 14.69
CA HIS A 422 15.69 -11.76 14.82
C HIS A 422 17.05 -11.04 14.80
N GLU A 423 18.05 -11.60 15.48
CA GLU A 423 19.38 -10.99 15.57
C GLU A 423 20.02 -10.79 14.19
N ASN A 424 19.79 -11.72 13.26
CA ASN A 424 20.30 -11.62 11.89
C ASN A 424 19.31 -11.01 10.88
N ALA A 425 18.18 -10.45 11.28
CA ALA A 425 17.25 -9.77 10.38
C ALA A 425 17.24 -8.26 10.65
N GLY A 426 17.05 -7.46 9.59
CA GLY A 426 16.86 -6.01 9.72
C GLY A 426 15.60 -5.67 10.52
N LYS A 427 15.76 -4.91 11.60
CA LYS A 427 14.65 -4.53 12.48
C LYS A 427 13.98 -3.24 12.01
N LEU A 428 12.70 -3.32 11.66
CA LEU A 428 11.89 -2.15 11.37
C LEU A 428 11.52 -1.45 12.68
N LEU A 429 12.00 -0.23 12.87
CA LEU A 429 11.68 0.61 14.04
C LEU A 429 10.42 1.43 13.82
N GLY A 430 10.14 1.80 12.56
CA GLY A 430 9.00 2.63 12.24
C GLY A 430 8.83 2.93 10.76
N TYR A 431 7.85 3.78 10.48
CA TYR A 431 7.57 4.25 9.13
C TYR A 431 7.01 5.67 9.15
N CYS A 432 7.23 6.41 8.07
CA CYS A 432 6.61 7.70 7.82
C CYS A 432 5.57 7.56 6.70
N LYS A 433 4.37 8.07 6.97
CA LYS A 433 3.28 8.16 6.01
C LYS A 433 2.65 9.54 6.13
N GLU A 434 3.12 10.47 5.30
CA GLU A 434 2.59 11.83 5.17
C GLU A 434 2.08 12.11 3.77
N THR A 435 0.99 12.87 3.71
CA THR A 435 0.37 13.32 2.46
C THR A 435 0.76 14.74 2.11
N SER A 436 1.33 15.52 3.04
CA SER A 436 1.73 16.91 2.78
C SER A 436 2.82 17.37 3.76
N PRO A 437 4.08 17.54 3.31
CA PRO A 437 4.58 17.13 1.98
C PRO A 437 4.47 15.61 1.81
N PHE A 438 4.28 15.14 0.57
CA PHE A 438 4.20 13.71 0.29
C PHE A 438 5.49 13.00 0.75
N ALA A 439 5.36 12.04 1.66
CA ALA A 439 6.48 11.26 2.18
C ALA A 439 6.05 9.82 2.53
N ARG A 440 6.80 8.86 2.01
CA ARG A 440 6.72 7.45 2.35
C ARG A 440 8.12 7.00 2.71
N MET A 441 8.32 6.67 3.98
CA MET A 441 9.64 6.26 4.46
C MET A 441 9.55 5.04 5.37
N LEU A 442 10.57 4.20 5.32
CA LEU A 442 10.78 3.09 6.24
C LEU A 442 11.96 3.44 7.15
N VAL A 443 11.88 3.10 8.43
CA VAL A 443 12.90 3.43 9.43
C VAL A 443 13.39 2.14 10.05
N PHE A 444 14.65 1.81 9.78
CA PHE A 444 15.34 0.63 10.29
C PHE A 444 16.38 1.00 11.33
N GLU A 445 16.72 0.04 12.18
CA GLU A 445 17.93 0.10 12.99
C GLU A 445 19.17 0.15 12.10
N TYR A 446 20.07 1.11 12.36
CA TYR A 446 21.27 1.27 11.53
C TYR A 446 22.35 0.23 11.91
N ALA A 447 22.89 -0.43 10.89
CA ALA A 447 24.06 -1.28 10.99
C ALA A 447 25.30 -0.49 10.55
N SER A 448 26.17 -0.17 11.51
CA SER A 448 27.20 0.87 11.37
C SER A 448 28.40 0.51 10.51
N ASN A 449 28.62 -0.77 10.20
CA ASN A 449 29.74 -1.22 9.38
C ASN A 449 29.40 -1.33 7.88
N GLY A 450 28.25 -0.85 7.42
CA GLY A 450 27.91 -0.89 5.98
C GLY A 450 27.61 -2.31 5.48
N THR A 451 27.80 -2.56 4.19
CA THR A 451 27.41 -3.81 3.53
C THR A 451 28.57 -4.81 3.42
N LEU A 452 28.25 -6.10 3.40
CA LEU A 452 29.23 -7.17 3.16
C LEU A 452 29.96 -6.99 1.83
N TYR A 453 29.28 -6.51 0.80
CA TYR A 453 29.89 -6.23 -0.51
C TYR A 453 31.04 -5.22 -0.40
N GLU A 454 30.85 -4.13 0.34
CA GLU A 454 31.90 -3.13 0.56
C GLU A 454 33.13 -3.74 1.24
N HIS A 455 32.93 -4.59 2.26
CA HIS A 455 34.02 -5.24 2.98
C HIS A 455 34.78 -6.28 2.15
N LEU A 456 34.11 -6.97 1.23
CA LEU A 456 34.75 -7.97 0.38
C LEU A 456 35.47 -7.35 -0.82
N HIS A 457 34.96 -6.25 -1.39
CA HIS A 457 35.43 -5.76 -2.70
C HIS A 457 36.02 -4.35 -2.72
N TYR A 458 35.70 -3.50 -1.73
CA TYR A 458 36.16 -2.10 -1.68
C TYR A 458 36.97 -1.74 -0.43
N GLY A 459 36.81 -2.50 0.65
CA GLY A 459 37.61 -2.39 1.86
C GLY A 459 38.97 -3.11 1.73
N GLU A 460 39.82 -2.96 2.75
CA GLU A 460 40.95 -3.86 2.91
C GLU A 460 40.39 -5.25 3.24
N ALA A 461 40.31 -6.16 2.26
CA ALA A 461 39.82 -7.54 2.44
C ALA A 461 40.53 -8.29 3.59
N ALA A 462 41.74 -7.82 3.96
CA ALA A 462 42.52 -8.25 5.12
C ALA A 462 41.85 -7.97 6.49
N LEU A 463 40.86 -7.07 6.58
CA LEU A 463 40.13 -6.76 7.81
C LEU A 463 39.07 -7.80 8.17
N VAL A 464 38.62 -8.62 7.21
CA VAL A 464 37.64 -9.69 7.45
C VAL A 464 38.36 -11.04 7.46
N SER A 465 38.92 -11.38 8.62
CA SER A 465 39.58 -12.67 8.87
C SER A 465 38.65 -13.85 8.56
N TRP A 466 39.23 -15.03 8.34
CA TRP A 466 38.47 -16.27 8.15
C TRP A 466 37.41 -16.49 9.23
N ALA A 467 37.74 -16.24 10.50
CA ALA A 467 36.81 -16.34 11.62
C ALA A 467 35.59 -15.39 11.47
N ARG A 468 35.81 -14.14 11.06
CA ARG A 468 34.73 -13.18 10.80
C ARG A 468 33.87 -13.61 9.62
N ARG A 469 34.47 -14.12 8.54
CA ARG A 469 33.75 -14.69 7.39
C ARG A 469 32.85 -15.84 7.82
N MET A 470 33.34 -16.74 8.67
CA MET A 470 32.56 -17.85 9.22
C MET A 470 31.41 -17.39 10.14
N LYS A 471 31.64 -16.37 10.98
CA LYS A 471 30.58 -15.72 11.78
C LYS A 471 29.47 -15.17 10.88
N ILE A 472 29.84 -14.51 9.79
CA ILE A 472 28.90 -13.97 8.80
C ILE A 472 28.13 -15.12 8.11
N VAL A 473 28.81 -16.17 7.65
CA VAL A 473 28.17 -17.35 7.04
C VAL A 473 27.09 -17.95 7.94
N ILE A 474 27.41 -18.21 9.21
CA ILE A 474 26.46 -18.78 10.18
C ILE A 474 25.31 -17.80 10.45
N GLY A 475 25.61 -16.50 10.62
CA GLY A 475 24.57 -15.50 10.86
C GLY A 475 23.59 -15.37 9.69
N ILE A 476 24.07 -15.42 8.45
CA ILE A 476 23.21 -15.45 7.25
C ILE A 476 22.33 -16.70 7.26
N ALA A 477 22.91 -17.88 7.53
CA ALA A 477 22.17 -19.14 7.60
C ALA A 477 21.06 -19.11 8.66
N ARG A 478 21.35 -18.62 9.86
CA ARG A 478 20.38 -18.42 10.95
C ARG A 478 19.25 -17.48 10.55
N GLY A 479 19.60 -16.36 9.94
CA GLY A 479 18.62 -15.41 9.46
C GLY A 479 17.70 -16.00 8.38
N LEU A 480 18.24 -16.73 7.40
CA LEU A 480 17.42 -17.41 6.39
C LEU A 480 16.54 -18.50 6.99
N LYS A 481 17.04 -19.28 7.96
CA LYS A 481 16.25 -20.28 8.69
C LYS A 481 15.04 -19.62 9.38
N TYR A 482 15.28 -18.53 10.11
CA TYR A 482 14.22 -17.74 10.74
C TYR A 482 13.18 -17.27 9.71
N LEU A 483 13.65 -16.63 8.63
CA LEU A 483 12.77 -16.04 7.61
C LEU A 483 11.93 -17.10 6.89
N HIS A 484 12.49 -18.27 6.58
CA HIS A 484 11.84 -19.29 5.76
C HIS A 484 10.99 -20.29 6.57
N MET A 485 11.29 -20.48 7.86
CA MET A 485 10.72 -21.58 8.63
C MET A 485 10.05 -21.17 9.94
N GLU A 486 10.49 -20.07 10.57
CA GLU A 486 9.94 -19.63 11.86
C GLU A 486 8.83 -18.59 11.69
N LEU A 487 8.77 -17.93 10.54
CA LEU A 487 7.69 -17.01 10.16
C LEU A 487 6.56 -17.73 9.44
N ASP A 488 5.32 -17.41 9.81
CA ASP A 488 4.10 -17.85 9.12
C ASP A 488 3.25 -16.63 8.69
N PRO A 489 3.07 -16.39 7.38
CA PRO A 489 3.72 -17.08 6.25
C PRO A 489 5.22 -16.77 6.15
N PRO A 490 6.05 -17.64 5.52
CA PRO A 490 7.47 -17.42 5.29
C PRO A 490 7.77 -16.08 4.60
N PHE A 491 8.93 -15.53 4.91
CA PHE A 491 9.45 -14.28 4.33
C PHE A 491 10.66 -14.58 3.45
N THR A 492 10.71 -13.96 2.27
CA THR A 492 11.83 -14.10 1.32
C THR A 492 12.40 -12.73 1.01
N ILE A 493 13.72 -12.65 0.89
CA ILE A 493 14.39 -11.42 0.44
C ILE A 493 14.34 -11.41 -1.08
N SER A 494 13.90 -10.28 -1.64
CA SER A 494 13.63 -10.12 -3.07
C SER A 494 14.91 -10.22 -3.91
N GLU A 495 16.03 -9.71 -3.39
CA GLU A 495 17.36 -9.76 -4.03
C GLU A 495 18.44 -10.09 -2.98
N LEU A 496 18.53 -11.37 -2.59
CA LEU A 496 19.56 -11.81 -1.66
C LEU A 496 20.94 -11.77 -2.33
N SER A 497 21.76 -10.79 -1.93
CA SER A 497 23.15 -10.61 -2.38
C SER A 497 23.98 -9.97 -1.26
N SER A 498 25.29 -9.83 -1.45
CA SER A 498 26.19 -9.22 -0.46
C SER A 498 25.88 -7.73 -0.19
N ASN A 499 25.13 -7.06 -1.07
CA ASN A 499 24.58 -5.72 -0.84
C ASN A 499 23.36 -5.70 0.11
N ALA A 500 22.67 -6.83 0.23
CA ALA A 500 21.52 -7.01 1.13
C ALA A 500 21.93 -7.47 2.54
N ILE A 501 23.23 -7.71 2.77
CA ILE A 501 23.78 -8.11 4.06
C ILE A 501 24.52 -6.94 4.68
N TYR A 502 23.92 -6.32 5.69
CA TYR A 502 24.56 -5.26 6.47
C TYR A 502 25.30 -5.83 7.67
N LEU A 503 26.38 -5.18 8.09
CA LEU A 503 27.20 -5.61 9.20
C LEU A 503 27.11 -4.61 10.35
N THR A 504 26.96 -5.12 11.57
CA THR A 504 27.12 -4.35 12.82
C THR A 504 28.60 -4.18 13.16
N GLU A 505 28.91 -3.40 14.21
CA GLU A 505 30.28 -3.16 14.69
C GLU A 505 31.05 -4.47 14.98
N ASP A 506 30.35 -5.47 15.48
CA ASP A 506 30.89 -6.79 15.80
C ASP A 506 30.85 -7.78 14.62
N PHE A 507 30.59 -7.31 13.39
CA PHE A 507 30.47 -8.13 12.17
C PHE A 507 29.31 -9.16 12.22
N THR A 508 28.26 -8.90 12.99
CA THR A 508 27.04 -9.70 12.94
C THR A 508 26.21 -9.29 11.72
N PRO A 509 25.84 -10.24 10.83
CA PRO A 509 25.10 -9.92 9.62
C PRO A 509 23.63 -9.65 9.92
N LYS A 510 23.10 -8.61 9.29
CA LYS A 510 21.69 -8.22 9.24
C LYS A 510 21.21 -8.37 7.80
N LEU A 511 20.32 -9.33 7.56
CA LEU A 511 19.68 -9.47 6.26
C LEU A 511 18.58 -8.42 6.10
N VAL A 512 18.63 -7.65 5.02
CA VAL A 512 17.67 -6.56 4.78
C VAL A 512 17.17 -6.54 3.35
N ASP A 513 15.86 -6.36 3.16
CA ASP A 513 15.22 -6.28 1.83
C ASP A 513 14.86 -4.84 1.47
N PHE A 514 15.89 -4.00 1.25
CA PHE A 514 15.69 -2.60 0.85
C PHE A 514 15.19 -2.45 -0.59
N GLU A 515 15.43 -3.46 -1.43
CA GLU A 515 15.21 -3.40 -2.88
C GLU A 515 13.90 -4.05 -3.34
N CYS A 516 13.09 -4.58 -2.41
CA CYS A 516 11.73 -5.05 -2.68
C CYS A 516 10.90 -4.03 -3.51
N TRP A 517 11.14 -2.73 -3.29
CA TRP A 517 10.47 -1.64 -4.02
C TRP A 517 10.81 -1.59 -5.50
N LYS A 518 12.03 -1.94 -5.92
CA LYS A 518 12.42 -1.97 -7.34
C LYS A 518 11.61 -2.99 -8.11
N THR A 519 11.37 -4.17 -7.53
CA THR A 519 10.53 -5.20 -8.18
C THR A 519 9.08 -4.72 -8.30
N ILE A 520 8.57 -4.04 -7.27
CA ILE A 520 7.20 -3.49 -7.25
C ILE A 520 7.05 -2.39 -8.32
N LEU A 521 8.01 -1.48 -8.40
CA LEU A 521 8.04 -0.39 -9.38
C LEU A 521 8.28 -0.90 -10.79
N ALA A 522 9.21 -1.83 -11.01
CA ALA A 522 9.43 -2.45 -12.32
C ALA A 522 8.20 -3.23 -12.82
N ARG A 523 7.44 -3.88 -11.92
CA ARG A 523 6.14 -4.48 -12.27
C ARG A 523 5.12 -3.41 -12.65
N SER A 524 5.04 -2.33 -11.87
CA SER A 524 4.18 -1.17 -12.17
C SER A 524 4.54 -0.53 -13.53
N GLU A 525 5.83 -0.35 -13.82
CA GLU A 525 6.34 0.27 -15.04
C GLU A 525 6.27 -0.66 -16.26
N LYS A 526 6.54 -1.96 -16.13
CA LYS A 526 6.38 -2.92 -17.25
C LYS A 526 4.91 -3.05 -17.66
N ASN A 527 4.00 -3.01 -16.69
CA ASN A 527 2.56 -2.93 -16.97
C ASN A 527 2.19 -1.60 -17.66
N LEU A 528 2.95 -0.52 -17.44
CA LEU A 528 2.80 0.76 -18.13
C LEU A 528 3.46 0.79 -19.53
N ARG A 529 4.62 0.12 -19.71
CA ARG A 529 5.46 0.19 -20.93
C ARG A 529 5.13 -0.88 -21.98
N ASN A 530 4.56 -2.03 -21.61
CA ASN A 530 4.07 -3.04 -22.56
C ASN A 530 2.82 -2.60 -23.36
N ILE A 531 2.42 -1.34 -23.23
CA ILE A 531 1.37 -0.70 -24.03
C ILE A 531 1.90 -0.27 -25.42
N ASN A 532 3.22 -0.29 -25.65
CA ASN A 532 3.83 0.17 -26.91
C ASN A 532 4.85 -0.81 -27.51
N SER A 533 4.42 -2.00 -27.95
CA SER A 533 4.94 -2.72 -29.13
C SER A 533 4.52 -4.17 -29.09
N GLU A 534 3.70 -4.56 -30.05
CA GLU A 534 3.35 -5.94 -30.45
C GLU A 534 2.71 -6.82 -29.37
N GLY A 535 1.44 -7.17 -29.64
CA GLY A 535 0.65 -8.05 -28.80
C GLY A 535 1.32 -9.40 -28.58
N ALA A 536 1.71 -9.64 -27.33
CA ALA A 536 1.94 -10.98 -26.80
C ALA A 536 1.55 -10.97 -25.32
N VAL A 537 0.46 -11.69 -25.04
CA VAL A 537 0.11 -12.39 -23.81
C VAL A 537 0.73 -11.83 -22.52
N CYS A 538 -0.04 -11.06 -21.76
CA CYS A 538 0.17 -10.96 -20.32
C CYS A 538 -0.20 -12.30 -19.69
N VAL A 539 0.69 -13.29 -19.83
CA VAL A 539 0.77 -14.38 -18.85
C VAL A 539 1.31 -13.70 -17.60
N LEU A 540 0.42 -13.34 -16.68
CA LEU A 540 0.85 -13.23 -15.29
C LEU A 540 1.08 -14.67 -14.82
N PRO A 541 2.32 -15.07 -14.45
CA PRO A 541 2.46 -16.19 -13.53
C PRO A 541 1.70 -15.78 -12.27
N ASN A 542 0.77 -16.62 -11.81
CA ASN A 542 0.04 -16.54 -10.54
C ASN A 542 0.60 -15.49 -9.56
N ALA A 543 -0.03 -14.32 -9.44
CA ALA A 543 0.42 -13.29 -8.47
C ALA A 543 0.21 -13.69 -7.00
N MET A 544 -0.43 -14.83 -6.74
CA MET A 544 -0.45 -15.49 -5.42
C MET A 544 0.82 -16.29 -5.12
N GLU A 545 1.76 -16.43 -6.05
CA GLU A 545 2.96 -17.25 -5.85
C GLU A 545 4.23 -16.47 -5.42
N SER A 546 4.32 -15.13 -5.53
CA SER A 546 5.65 -14.47 -5.52
C SER A 546 6.31 -14.06 -4.18
N ARG A 547 5.79 -14.44 -3.02
CA ARG A 547 6.63 -14.53 -1.78
C ARG A 547 6.76 -15.95 -1.24
N TYR A 548 6.04 -16.92 -1.83
CA TYR A 548 6.10 -18.33 -1.44
C TYR A 548 7.02 -19.18 -2.35
N LEU A 549 7.50 -18.63 -3.47
CA LEU A 549 8.24 -19.40 -4.48
C LEU A 549 9.73 -19.13 -4.63
N ASP A 550 10.35 -18.27 -3.81
CA ASP A 550 11.80 -18.12 -3.86
C ASP A 550 12.53 -18.38 -2.55
N VAL A 551 11.97 -19.26 -1.71
CA VAL A 551 12.79 -20.00 -0.74
C VAL A 551 13.93 -20.71 -1.49
N SER A 552 13.63 -21.32 -2.64
CA SER A 552 14.61 -22.00 -3.48
C SER A 552 15.67 -21.06 -4.06
N GLY A 553 15.32 -19.89 -4.59
CA GLY A 553 16.31 -18.94 -5.08
C GLY A 553 17.04 -18.18 -3.99
N ASN A 554 16.45 -17.93 -2.81
CA ASN A 554 17.22 -17.50 -1.64
C ASN A 554 18.26 -18.55 -1.24
N ILE A 555 17.92 -19.85 -1.30
CA ILE A 555 18.89 -20.92 -1.01
C ILE A 555 19.98 -20.96 -2.09
N TYR A 556 19.61 -20.82 -3.36
CA TYR A 556 20.59 -20.73 -4.44
C TYR A 556 21.52 -19.52 -4.26
N ALA A 557 20.96 -18.34 -3.99
CA ALA A 557 21.70 -17.11 -3.74
C ALA A 557 22.57 -17.20 -2.48
N PHE A 558 22.11 -17.92 -1.45
CA PHE A 558 22.94 -18.26 -0.29
C PHE A 558 24.17 -19.07 -0.71
N GLY A 559 24.03 -20.05 -1.61
CA GLY A 559 25.16 -20.78 -2.19
C GLY A 559 26.16 -19.88 -2.92
N VAL A 560 25.67 -18.87 -3.66
CA VAL A 560 26.54 -17.88 -4.32
C VAL A 560 27.26 -16.99 -3.29
N LEU A 561 26.53 -16.54 -2.25
CA LEU A 561 27.09 -15.76 -1.14
C LEU A 561 28.20 -16.52 -0.41
N LEU A 562 28.02 -17.82 -0.17
CA LEU A 562 29.06 -18.65 0.44
C LEU A 562 30.35 -18.59 -0.37
N LEU A 563 30.26 -18.79 -1.69
CA LEU A 563 31.41 -18.72 -2.60
C LEU A 563 32.04 -17.32 -2.64
N GLU A 564 31.22 -16.27 -2.68
CA GLU A 564 31.70 -14.88 -2.66
C GLU A 564 32.46 -14.58 -1.36
N ILE A 565 31.93 -15.02 -0.22
CA ILE A 565 32.55 -14.85 1.09
C ILE A 565 33.90 -15.58 1.16
N VAL A 566 33.98 -16.85 0.74
CA VAL A 566 35.25 -17.58 0.88
C VAL A 566 36.31 -17.14 -0.14
N SER A 567 35.90 -16.73 -1.34
CA SER A 567 36.82 -16.39 -2.43
C SER A 567 37.18 -14.91 -2.50
N GLY A 568 36.41 -14.03 -1.85
CA GLY A 568 36.54 -12.58 -2.00
C GLY A 568 36.27 -12.09 -3.44
N ARG A 569 35.72 -12.95 -4.31
CA ARG A 569 35.45 -12.61 -5.71
C ARG A 569 34.00 -12.17 -5.87
N PRO A 570 33.73 -11.10 -6.64
CA PRO A 570 32.36 -10.66 -6.88
C PRO A 570 31.60 -11.71 -7.72
N PRO A 571 30.26 -11.77 -7.61
CA PRO A 571 29.44 -12.74 -8.35
C PRO A 571 29.64 -12.71 -9.87
N PHE A 572 29.95 -11.53 -10.40
CA PHE A 572 30.34 -11.32 -11.79
C PHE A 572 31.46 -10.29 -11.90
N CYS A 573 32.46 -10.59 -12.72
CA CYS A 573 33.54 -9.69 -13.08
C CYS A 573 33.76 -9.75 -14.60
N LYS A 574 33.87 -8.58 -15.28
CA LYS A 574 34.02 -8.53 -16.75
C LYS A 574 35.22 -9.33 -17.26
N ASP A 575 36.33 -9.32 -16.51
CA ASP A 575 37.58 -9.96 -16.91
C ASP A 575 37.67 -11.42 -16.46
N ARG A 576 36.95 -11.80 -15.39
CA ARG A 576 37.04 -13.12 -14.74
C ARG A 576 35.79 -13.99 -14.90
N GLY A 577 34.74 -13.47 -15.54
CA GLY A 577 33.49 -14.19 -15.77
C GLY A 577 32.59 -14.32 -14.54
N PHE A 578 31.70 -15.30 -14.57
CA PHE A 578 30.77 -15.60 -13.47
C PHE A 578 31.46 -16.44 -12.39
N LEU A 579 31.26 -16.07 -11.13
CA LEU A 579 31.85 -16.74 -9.98
C LEU A 579 31.54 -18.24 -9.95
N ILE A 580 30.29 -18.60 -10.26
CA ILE A 580 29.80 -19.98 -10.20
C ILE A 580 30.51 -20.85 -11.22
N GLU A 581 30.67 -20.38 -12.47
CA GLU A 581 31.34 -21.14 -13.52
C GLU A 581 32.81 -21.40 -13.18
N TRP A 582 33.49 -20.41 -12.60
CA TRP A 582 34.85 -20.59 -12.09
C TRP A 582 34.91 -21.54 -10.88
N ALA A 583 34.00 -21.41 -9.92
CA ALA A 583 34.02 -22.19 -8.69
C ALA A 583 33.68 -23.67 -8.90
N LYS A 584 32.87 -24.01 -9.92
CA LYS A 584 32.48 -25.40 -10.24
C LYS A 584 33.68 -26.34 -10.37
N GLU A 585 34.74 -25.89 -11.04
CA GLU A 585 35.96 -26.70 -11.27
C GLU A 585 36.63 -27.12 -9.95
N TYR A 586 36.55 -26.28 -8.92
CA TYR A 586 37.14 -26.53 -7.60
C TYR A 586 36.16 -27.23 -6.65
N LEU A 587 34.85 -26.98 -6.78
CA LEU A 587 33.83 -27.67 -5.99
C LEU A 587 33.74 -29.17 -6.30
N GLU A 588 34.10 -29.57 -7.52
CA GLU A 588 34.15 -30.96 -7.97
C GLU A 588 35.48 -31.66 -7.64
N THR A 589 36.51 -30.90 -7.26
CA THR A 589 37.88 -31.41 -7.05
C THR A 589 38.36 -31.09 -5.62
N PRO A 590 38.24 -32.03 -4.65
CA PRO A 590 38.60 -31.80 -3.24
C PRO A 590 40.03 -31.29 -3.05
N GLU A 591 40.98 -31.83 -3.82
CA GLU A 591 42.42 -31.49 -3.75
C GLU A 591 42.71 -30.05 -4.18
N ALA A 592 41.82 -29.43 -4.95
CA ALA A 592 41.98 -28.07 -5.47
C ALA A 592 41.17 -27.01 -4.69
N MET A 593 40.32 -27.42 -3.73
CA MET A 593 39.40 -26.52 -3.01
C MET A 593 40.12 -25.36 -2.31
N GLY A 594 41.34 -25.57 -1.80
CA GLY A 594 42.13 -24.49 -1.18
C GLY A 594 42.42 -23.32 -2.12
N SER A 595 42.41 -23.54 -3.44
CA SER A 595 42.59 -22.49 -4.46
C SER A 595 41.36 -21.60 -4.63
N LEU A 596 40.22 -21.98 -4.04
CA LEU A 596 39.00 -21.19 -4.05
C LEU A 596 39.05 -20.05 -3.02
N VAL A 597 39.86 -20.20 -1.97
CA VAL A 597 40.00 -19.22 -0.89
C VAL A 597 40.64 -17.95 -1.40
N ASP A 598 40.12 -16.83 -0.91
CA ASP A 598 40.68 -15.49 -1.13
C ASP A 598 42.19 -15.48 -0.85
N PRO A 599 43.03 -15.15 -1.85
CA PRO A 599 44.49 -15.11 -1.68
C PRO A 599 44.97 -14.14 -0.60
N GLU A 600 44.16 -13.13 -0.22
CA GLU A 600 44.47 -12.18 0.84
C GLU A 600 44.35 -12.81 2.25
N LEU A 601 43.69 -13.97 2.38
CA LEU A 601 43.58 -14.70 3.63
C LEU A 601 44.82 -15.56 3.89
N LYS A 602 45.72 -15.03 4.74
CA LYS A 602 46.97 -15.72 5.12
C LYS A 602 46.76 -17.08 5.80
N HIS A 603 45.65 -17.25 6.53
CA HIS A 603 45.33 -18.47 7.26
C HIS A 603 43.83 -18.74 7.18
N PHE A 604 43.45 -19.98 6.89
CA PHE A 604 42.08 -20.47 6.92
C PHE A 604 42.04 -21.92 7.43
N ASN A 605 40.88 -22.38 7.88
CA ASN A 605 40.69 -23.75 8.33
C ASN A 605 40.12 -24.59 7.17
N GLN A 606 40.84 -25.65 6.81
CA GLN A 606 40.48 -26.56 5.72
C GLN A 606 39.16 -27.32 5.99
N GLU A 607 38.92 -27.76 7.23
CA GLU A 607 37.68 -28.50 7.57
C GLU A 607 36.45 -27.59 7.49
N GLU A 608 36.61 -26.32 7.88
CA GLU A 608 35.54 -25.31 7.76
C GLU A 608 35.29 -24.96 6.29
N LEU A 609 36.35 -24.85 5.47
CA LEU A 609 36.24 -24.63 4.03
C LEU A 609 35.48 -25.78 3.35
N GLU A 610 35.84 -27.02 3.66
CA GLU A 610 35.16 -28.21 3.14
C GLU A 610 33.68 -28.21 3.48
N THR A 611 33.33 -27.82 4.71
CA THR A 611 31.93 -27.66 5.14
C THR A 611 31.21 -26.58 4.34
N VAL A 612 31.82 -25.40 4.16
CA VAL A 612 31.20 -24.31 3.38
C VAL A 612 31.01 -24.72 1.92
N CYS A 613 32.01 -25.36 1.30
CA CYS A 613 31.93 -25.88 -0.07
C CYS A 613 30.86 -26.96 -0.22
N GLU A 614 30.71 -27.85 0.78
CA GLU A 614 29.66 -28.87 0.80
C GLU A 614 28.28 -28.22 0.77
N VAL A 615 28.04 -27.23 1.64
CA VAL A 615 26.77 -26.51 1.73
C VAL A 615 26.52 -25.69 0.47
N ALA A 616 27.54 -25.02 -0.07
CA ALA A 616 27.44 -24.27 -1.33
C ALA A 616 27.02 -25.18 -2.49
N ARG A 617 27.62 -26.37 -2.60
CA ARG A 617 27.24 -27.37 -3.61
C ARG A 617 25.79 -27.84 -3.44
N GLN A 618 25.34 -28.09 -2.21
CA GLN A 618 23.96 -28.47 -1.92
C GLN A 618 22.96 -27.35 -2.32
N CYS A 619 23.33 -26.09 -2.12
CA CYS A 619 22.55 -24.93 -2.52
C CYS A 619 22.46 -24.76 -4.04
N LEU A 620 23.60 -24.86 -4.74
CA LEU A 620 23.73 -24.58 -6.18
C LEU A 620 23.21 -25.70 -7.08
N ASN A 621 23.18 -26.95 -6.60
CA ASN A 621 22.60 -28.10 -7.32
C ASN A 621 21.06 -28.07 -7.40
N ARG A 622 20.42 -27.04 -6.85
CA ARG A 622 18.98 -26.84 -7.00
C ARG A 622 18.68 -26.24 -8.37
N ASP A 623 18.25 -27.07 -9.32
CA ASP A 623 17.64 -26.60 -10.56
C ASP A 623 16.32 -25.86 -10.22
N PRO A 624 16.21 -24.54 -10.50
CA PRO A 624 15.00 -23.77 -10.23
C PRO A 624 13.83 -24.12 -11.19
N ASN A 625 14.10 -24.82 -12.30
CA ASN A 625 13.10 -25.14 -13.32
C ASN A 625 12.59 -26.59 -13.28
N ASN A 626 13.12 -27.44 -12.38
CA ASN A 626 12.78 -28.86 -12.34
C ASN A 626 12.12 -29.27 -11.01
N ASN A 627 10.79 -29.22 -10.98
CA ASN A 627 9.93 -29.54 -9.83
C ASN A 627 9.76 -31.04 -9.56
N SER A 628 10.45 -31.92 -10.30
CA SER A 628 10.17 -33.37 -10.26
C SER A 628 10.77 -34.13 -9.05
N ASN A 629 11.59 -33.50 -8.20
CA ASN A 629 12.22 -34.14 -7.04
C ASN A 629 12.39 -33.18 -5.82
N ASN A 630 11.29 -32.64 -5.28
CA ASN A 630 11.35 -31.77 -4.09
C ASN A 630 11.50 -32.52 -2.75
N ASN A 631 11.34 -33.85 -2.72
CA ASN A 631 11.33 -34.62 -1.47
C ASN A 631 12.73 -34.97 -0.92
N ASN A 632 13.82 -34.63 -1.61
CA ASN A 632 15.19 -35.03 -1.25
C ASN A 632 16.19 -33.85 -1.23
N LYS A 633 15.71 -32.61 -1.24
CA LYS A 633 16.56 -31.40 -1.20
C LYS A 633 16.68 -30.90 0.25
N PRO A 634 17.90 -30.65 0.76
CA PRO A 634 18.12 -30.30 2.17
C PRO A 634 17.46 -28.97 2.50
N SER A 635 16.70 -28.91 3.60
CA SER A 635 16.06 -27.68 4.07
C SER A 635 17.07 -26.63 4.53
N VAL A 636 16.68 -25.34 4.62
CA VAL A 636 17.57 -24.29 5.19
C VAL A 636 17.99 -24.65 6.60
N GLN A 637 17.12 -25.31 7.35
CA GLN A 637 17.43 -25.84 8.67
C GLN A 637 18.59 -26.84 8.63
N GLU A 638 18.55 -27.84 7.75
CA GLU A 638 19.65 -28.81 7.60
C GLU A 638 20.97 -28.16 7.18
N LEU A 639 20.92 -27.19 6.27
CA LEU A 639 22.09 -26.43 5.84
C LEU A 639 22.68 -25.61 7.00
N CYS A 640 21.82 -24.95 7.78
CA CYS A 640 22.21 -24.19 8.98
C CYS A 640 22.82 -25.11 10.04
N GLU A 641 22.19 -26.24 10.35
CA GLU A 641 22.68 -27.21 11.34
C GLU A 641 24.03 -27.82 10.91
N THR A 642 24.24 -28.04 9.62
CA THR A 642 25.52 -28.51 9.08
C THR A 642 26.64 -27.49 9.30
N LEU A 643 26.37 -26.20 9.04
CA LEU A 643 27.33 -25.13 9.29
C LEU A 643 27.62 -24.98 10.78
N GLU A 644 26.59 -24.94 11.63
CA GLU A 644 26.74 -24.73 13.08
C GLU A 644 27.45 -25.88 13.79
N SER A 645 27.28 -27.11 13.32
CA SER A 645 27.91 -28.29 13.95
C SER A 645 29.40 -28.45 13.62
N ARG A 646 29.86 -27.88 12.49
CA ARG A 646 31.22 -28.11 11.97
C ARG A 646 32.12 -26.87 11.92
N ILE A 647 31.56 -25.67 12.12
CA ILE A 647 32.33 -24.42 12.13
C ILE A 647 32.43 -23.90 13.56
N SER A 648 33.65 -23.62 14.05
CA SER A 648 33.88 -23.21 15.43
C SER A 648 33.88 -21.69 15.59
N LEU A 649 32.86 -21.13 16.24
CA LEU A 649 32.79 -19.70 16.58
C LEU A 649 33.48 -19.34 17.92
N SER A 650 34.49 -20.10 18.36
CA SER A 650 35.10 -19.86 19.68
C SER A 650 35.74 -18.46 19.78
N ILE A 651 35.50 -17.77 20.89
CA ILE A 651 36.10 -16.45 21.22
C ILE A 651 37.64 -16.52 21.16
N SER A 652 38.22 -17.69 21.44
CA SER A 652 39.66 -17.96 21.29
C SER A 652 40.16 -17.87 19.84
N ALA A 653 39.34 -18.20 18.84
CA ALA A 653 39.69 -18.09 17.43
C ALA A 653 39.68 -16.62 16.96
N GLU A 654 38.72 -15.82 17.43
CA GLU A 654 38.70 -14.36 17.20
C GLU A 654 39.88 -13.66 17.87
N LEU A 655 40.18 -13.99 19.13
CA LEU A 655 41.33 -13.44 19.88
C LEU A 655 42.68 -13.80 19.25
N ARG A 656 42.85 -15.01 18.73
CA ARG A 656 44.05 -15.39 17.95
C ARG A 656 44.16 -14.62 16.63
N SER A 657 43.04 -14.22 16.02
CA SER A 657 43.01 -13.47 14.75
C SER A 657 43.11 -11.93 14.92
N SER A 658 42.87 -11.42 16.13
CA SER A 658 42.83 -9.99 16.45
C SER A 658 44.14 -9.55 17.12
N SER A 659 45.03 -8.88 16.37
CA SER A 659 46.20 -8.08 16.81
C SER A 659 47.24 -8.69 17.78
N LEU A 660 46.94 -9.77 18.49
CA LEU A 660 47.78 -10.39 19.51
C LEU A 660 48.75 -11.42 18.91
N ALA A 661 48.37 -12.08 17.81
CA ALA A 661 49.28 -12.94 17.05
C ALA A 661 50.50 -12.20 16.48
N TRP A 662 50.35 -10.91 16.12
CA TRP A 662 51.48 -10.06 15.75
C TRP A 662 52.39 -9.73 16.95
N ALA A 663 51.81 -9.54 18.14
CA ALA A 663 52.56 -9.25 19.35
C ALA A 663 53.32 -10.50 19.86
N GLU A 664 52.74 -11.70 19.73
CA GLU A 664 53.40 -12.96 20.08
C GLU A 664 54.53 -13.30 19.08
N LEU A 665 54.33 -13.11 17.77
CA LEU A 665 55.38 -13.30 16.76
C LEU A 665 56.55 -12.31 16.88
N ALA A 666 56.30 -11.10 17.37
CA ALA A 666 57.35 -10.09 17.60
C ALA A 666 58.13 -10.31 18.92
N LEU A 667 57.61 -11.16 19.82
CA LEU A 667 58.29 -11.54 21.06
C LEU A 667 59.11 -12.83 20.90
N ASP A 668 58.81 -13.66 19.90
CA ASP A 668 59.52 -14.90 19.55
C ASP A 668 60.58 -14.72 18.44
N SER A 669 60.76 -13.50 17.91
CA SER A 669 61.84 -13.11 16.97
C SER A 669 62.90 -12.27 17.67
#